data_AF-A0A957Y2X7-F1
#
_entry.id   AF-A0A957Y2X7-F1
#
_cell.length_a   1.000
_cell.length_b   1.000
_cell.length_c   1.000
_cell.angle_alpha   90.00
_cell.angle_beta   90.00
_cell.angle_gamma   90.00
#
_symmetry.space_group_name_H-M   'P 1'
#
loop_
_entity.id
_entity.type
_entity.pdbx_description
1 polymer ?
#
loop_
_entity_poly.entity_id
_entity_poly.type
_entity_poly.pdbx_seq_one_letter_code
_entity_poly.pdbx_strand_id
1 'polypeptide(L)'
;MSNERSPSFQEIIMRLEHYWAGHGCLIWQPYSEKVGAGTMNPATVLRVLGPEPWNVAYVEPSYRADDGRYGENPNRMQMHTQYQVILKPEPGNPQELYLGSLDAIGIDRRKHDIRFVEDNWASPALGAWGLGWEVWLDGLEITQFTYFQQAGGMTLEPVSVELTYGLERIAMYLQGVREVWQISWDGRRTYGDVYLQQEIEHCTYNFEIADVERLKQMYNLYEAEAQSALDHRLVIPAHDYVLRCSQTFNLLDARGAVGVTERASYFGRMRDLARQVSDLYAEQRMRMEYPFLEEEETRERTEKRERRETETIAAPVGAADLLLEIGCEELPVGDVVSGIDQLGKLAAQLLGDARLSYADLQVTGTPRRLILHVQQLAGTQTDDELVFRGPPASRAFDADGQATAAAIGFARSRGVNPAQLEVRESDGGTYVFAVQRVTGKPASEILPDLLVQLISSLRFEKTMRWASEGVAFSRPLRWFVALLGDQVIPFSYANAHSGRISQGLRSLDSPAIEVPAAGAYSTVMAQNGIIVNRDERRKLVLQQVTDLAASAGGAIPNETALLDEVTDLVEQPAAILGHFEERFLDLPADVLTTVMKKHQRYFPVVGNLVDRETEKLGNLPTNLLPYFITVANGEPLDAAVVRAGNEGVIRARYSDAAFFVEHDRRQSLESFTPRLATLT
;
A
#
# COMPACT_ATOMS: atom_id res chain seq x y z
N MET A 1 38.01 -6.45 -0.64
CA MET A 1 37.46 -7.82 -0.60
C MET A 1 36.29 -7.85 -1.57
N SER A 2 36.27 -8.88 -2.43
CA SER A 2 35.49 -9.08 -3.67
C SER A 2 35.26 -7.86 -4.59
N ASN A 3 36.07 -7.77 -5.64
CA ASN A 3 35.73 -7.04 -6.87
C ASN A 3 34.67 -7.86 -7.63
N GLU A 4 33.52 -8.08 -7.02
CA GLU A 4 32.41 -8.80 -7.66
C GLU A 4 31.85 -7.89 -8.75
N ARG A 5 32.03 -8.34 -10.00
CA ARG A 5 31.47 -7.70 -11.17
C ARG A 5 29.96 -7.60 -10.99
N SER A 6 29.38 -6.41 -11.17
CA SER A 6 27.92 -6.22 -11.19
C SER A 6 27.28 -7.22 -12.17
N PRO A 7 26.14 -7.83 -11.80
CA PRO A 7 25.51 -8.84 -12.64
C PRO A 7 25.04 -8.22 -13.97
N SER A 8 25.26 -8.96 -15.05
CA SER A 8 24.70 -8.65 -16.36
C SER A 8 23.18 -8.83 -16.38
N PHE A 9 22.50 -8.27 -17.39
CA PHE A 9 21.04 -8.34 -17.51
C PHE A 9 20.52 -9.79 -17.47
N GLN A 10 21.17 -10.70 -18.20
CA GLN A 10 20.78 -12.11 -18.19
C GLN A 10 21.05 -12.80 -16.83
N GLU A 11 22.09 -12.40 -16.10
CA GLU A 11 22.38 -12.96 -14.78
C GLU A 11 21.36 -12.50 -13.74
N ILE A 12 20.84 -11.28 -13.85
CA ILE A 12 19.73 -10.78 -13.00
C ILE A 12 18.51 -11.67 -13.20
N ILE A 13 18.11 -11.93 -14.46
CA ILE A 13 16.98 -12.81 -14.80
C ILE A 13 17.19 -14.20 -14.19
N MET A 14 18.34 -14.83 -14.46
CA MET A 14 18.63 -16.17 -13.95
C MET A 14 18.59 -16.21 -12.42
N ARG A 15 19.13 -15.21 -11.72
CA ARG A 15 19.10 -15.15 -10.25
C ARG A 15 17.69 -15.05 -9.70
N LEU A 16 16.81 -14.25 -10.34
CA LEU A 16 15.40 -14.16 -9.97
C LEU A 16 14.67 -15.50 -10.20
N GLU A 17 14.91 -16.17 -11.33
CA GLU A 17 14.35 -17.49 -11.62
C GLU A 17 14.75 -18.51 -10.54
N HIS A 18 16.04 -18.56 -10.20
CA HIS A 18 16.52 -19.46 -9.15
C HIS A 18 15.93 -19.11 -7.78
N TYR A 19 15.87 -17.82 -7.43
CA TYR A 19 15.31 -17.36 -6.16
C TYR A 19 13.84 -17.75 -6.01
N TRP A 20 13.01 -17.43 -7.00
CA TRP A 20 11.57 -17.69 -6.93
C TRP A 20 11.23 -19.18 -7.09
N ALA A 21 11.98 -19.94 -7.88
CA ALA A 21 11.89 -21.40 -7.89
C ALA A 21 12.20 -21.99 -6.51
N GLY A 22 13.21 -21.47 -5.83
CA GLY A 22 13.56 -21.85 -4.45
C GLY A 22 12.48 -21.53 -3.41
N HIS A 23 11.58 -20.58 -3.72
CA HIS A 23 10.40 -20.24 -2.91
C HIS A 23 9.11 -20.89 -3.44
N GLY A 24 9.22 -21.96 -4.23
CA GLY A 24 8.07 -22.76 -4.66
C GLY A 24 7.27 -22.21 -5.83
N CYS A 25 7.80 -21.22 -6.56
CA CYS A 25 7.17 -20.76 -7.79
C CYS A 25 7.45 -21.71 -8.95
N LEU A 26 6.42 -21.99 -9.76
CA LEU A 26 6.61 -22.52 -11.10
C LEU A 26 7.27 -21.45 -11.96
N ILE A 27 8.36 -21.80 -12.68
CA ILE A 27 8.98 -20.87 -13.63
C ILE A 27 8.27 -20.99 -14.98
N TRP A 28 7.45 -19.98 -15.28
CA TRP A 28 6.68 -19.88 -16.52
C TRP A 28 7.51 -19.21 -17.62
N GLN A 29 6.99 -19.20 -18.84
CA GLN A 29 7.66 -18.62 -20.00
C GLN A 29 6.94 -17.36 -20.49
N PRO A 30 7.66 -16.42 -21.13
CA PRO A 30 7.03 -15.30 -21.82
C PRO A 30 5.87 -15.75 -22.71
N TYR A 31 4.78 -14.99 -22.72
CA TYR A 31 3.64 -15.36 -23.55
C TYR A 31 3.93 -15.04 -25.03
N SER A 32 3.42 -15.87 -25.94
CA SER A 32 3.70 -15.69 -27.38
C SER A 32 2.93 -14.52 -28.01
N GLU A 33 1.88 -14.05 -27.36
CA GLU A 33 1.14 -12.85 -27.79
C GLU A 33 1.73 -11.59 -27.17
N LYS A 34 1.69 -10.46 -27.91
CA LYS A 34 2.14 -9.17 -27.37
C LYS A 34 1.21 -8.70 -26.27
N VAL A 35 1.78 -8.49 -25.08
CA VAL A 35 1.08 -8.00 -23.90
C VAL A 35 1.68 -6.69 -23.40
N GLY A 36 0.90 -5.84 -22.75
CA GLY A 36 1.37 -4.58 -22.16
C GLY A 36 1.96 -4.71 -20.76
N ALA A 37 1.74 -5.86 -20.11
CA ALA A 37 2.25 -6.22 -18.78
C ALA A 37 2.13 -7.74 -18.55
N GLY A 38 2.96 -8.26 -17.63
CA GLY A 38 2.92 -9.64 -17.11
C GLY A 38 1.54 -10.05 -16.59
N THR A 39 0.77 -9.10 -16.06
CA THR A 39 -0.61 -9.32 -15.61
C THR A 39 -1.51 -9.91 -16.68
N MET A 40 -1.32 -9.54 -17.96
CA MET A 40 -2.18 -9.98 -19.06
C MET A 40 -1.90 -11.43 -19.51
N ASN A 41 -0.76 -12.01 -19.14
CA ASN A 41 -0.44 -13.40 -19.43
C ASN A 41 -1.46 -14.31 -18.72
N PRO A 42 -1.99 -15.37 -19.36
CA PRO A 42 -2.95 -16.28 -18.73
C PRO A 42 -2.43 -16.95 -17.45
N ALA A 43 -1.10 -17.05 -17.27
CA ALA A 43 -0.49 -17.50 -16.02
C ALA A 43 -0.71 -16.54 -14.84
N THR A 44 -1.15 -15.30 -15.09
CA THR A 44 -1.62 -14.35 -14.07
C THR A 44 -3.14 -14.19 -14.14
N VAL A 45 -3.68 -13.45 -15.13
CA VAL A 45 -5.08 -12.98 -15.10
C VAL A 45 -6.12 -14.10 -14.98
N LEU A 46 -5.85 -15.29 -15.52
CA LEU A 46 -6.75 -16.43 -15.35
C LEU A 46 -6.47 -17.18 -14.05
N ARG A 47 -5.21 -17.36 -13.67
CA ARG A 47 -4.82 -18.18 -12.50
C ARG A 47 -5.08 -17.52 -11.15
N VAL A 48 -5.19 -16.20 -11.10
CA VAL A 48 -5.66 -15.50 -9.90
C VAL A 48 -7.14 -15.79 -9.59
N LEU A 49 -7.92 -16.25 -10.58
CA LEU A 49 -9.33 -16.61 -10.42
C LEU A 49 -9.51 -17.96 -9.71
N GLY A 50 -10.60 -18.09 -8.95
CA GLY A 50 -10.98 -19.31 -8.26
C GLY A 50 -10.12 -19.62 -7.02
N PRO A 51 -10.39 -20.74 -6.33
CA PRO A 51 -9.81 -21.04 -5.03
C PRO A 51 -8.45 -21.75 -5.08
N GLU A 52 -8.02 -22.22 -6.26
CA GLU A 52 -6.79 -22.99 -6.39
C GLU A 52 -5.53 -22.16 -6.08
N PRO A 53 -4.59 -22.69 -5.28
CA PRO A 53 -3.30 -22.06 -5.06
C PRO A 53 -2.48 -22.00 -6.35
N TRP A 54 -1.67 -20.96 -6.48
CA TRP A 54 -0.86 -20.71 -7.67
C TRP A 54 0.32 -19.78 -7.36
N ASN A 55 1.52 -20.35 -7.35
CA ASN A 55 2.77 -19.59 -7.25
C ASN A 55 3.52 -19.70 -8.58
N VAL A 56 3.75 -18.58 -9.25
CA VAL A 56 4.41 -18.55 -10.56
C VAL A 56 5.34 -17.35 -10.67
N ALA A 57 6.46 -17.52 -11.37
CA ALA A 57 7.38 -16.45 -11.71
C ALA A 57 7.86 -16.56 -13.16
N TYR A 58 8.03 -15.44 -13.86
CA TYR A 58 8.47 -15.44 -15.26
C TYR A 58 8.93 -14.07 -15.76
N VAL A 59 9.71 -14.08 -16.83
CA VAL A 59 9.99 -12.88 -17.64
C VAL A 59 8.82 -12.59 -18.56
N GLU A 60 8.45 -11.32 -18.73
CA GLU A 60 7.46 -10.87 -19.71
C GLU A 60 7.93 -9.63 -20.49
N PRO A 61 8.33 -9.77 -21.77
CA PRO A 61 8.50 -8.65 -22.68
C PRO A 61 7.16 -7.93 -22.88
N SER A 62 7.10 -6.68 -22.40
CA SER A 62 5.90 -5.87 -22.33
C SER A 62 5.96 -4.72 -23.32
N TYR A 63 4.92 -4.58 -24.14
CA TYR A 63 4.83 -3.64 -25.26
C TYR A 63 3.84 -2.50 -24.98
N ARG A 64 4.33 -1.27 -24.97
CA ARG A 64 3.57 -0.03 -24.75
C ARG A 64 3.91 0.96 -25.86
N ALA A 65 3.05 1.01 -26.88
CA ALA A 65 3.37 1.72 -28.13
C ALA A 65 3.58 3.24 -27.93
N ASP A 66 2.83 3.85 -27.03
CA ASP A 66 2.89 5.25 -26.61
C ASP A 66 4.17 5.62 -25.83
N ASP A 67 4.83 4.62 -25.24
CA ASP A 67 6.07 4.80 -24.50
C ASP A 67 7.30 4.91 -25.43
N GLY A 68 7.17 4.65 -26.74
CA GLY A 68 8.28 4.68 -27.69
C GLY A 68 8.98 6.04 -27.81
N ARG A 69 10.31 6.05 -27.91
CA ARG A 69 11.13 7.29 -27.99
C ARG A 69 12.29 7.24 -28.98
N TYR A 70 12.20 6.41 -30.02
CA TYR A 70 13.20 6.31 -31.10
C TYR A 70 14.64 6.04 -30.62
N GLY A 71 14.81 5.46 -29.43
CA GLY A 71 16.14 5.27 -28.83
C GLY A 71 16.78 6.54 -28.26
N GLU A 72 16.10 7.68 -28.26
CA GLU A 72 16.64 8.97 -27.82
C GLU A 72 16.47 9.20 -26.31
N ASN A 73 15.53 8.49 -25.67
CA ASN A 73 15.29 8.62 -24.24
C ASN A 73 16.15 7.62 -23.43
N PRO A 74 16.74 8.04 -22.30
CA PRO A 74 17.60 7.18 -21.48
C PRO A 74 16.86 6.06 -20.73
N ASN A 75 15.55 6.19 -20.49
CA ASN A 75 14.79 5.30 -19.60
C ASN A 75 13.48 4.77 -20.20
N ARG A 76 13.07 5.27 -21.36
CA ARG A 76 11.75 5.03 -21.93
C ARG A 76 11.87 4.43 -23.33
N MET A 77 11.11 3.36 -23.56
CA MET A 77 11.12 2.57 -24.79
C MET A 77 9.79 1.84 -24.94
N GLN A 78 9.40 1.47 -26.17
CA GLN A 78 8.11 0.81 -26.38
C GLN A 78 8.08 -0.65 -25.93
N MET A 79 9.23 -1.33 -25.85
CA MET A 79 9.32 -2.69 -25.29
C MET A 79 10.26 -2.68 -24.09
N HIS A 80 9.76 -3.09 -22.93
CA HIS A 80 10.54 -3.28 -21.71
C HIS A 80 10.31 -4.67 -21.14
N THR A 81 11.19 -5.13 -20.27
CA THR A 81 11.18 -6.49 -19.75
C THR A 81 10.73 -6.47 -18.31
N GLN A 82 9.55 -7.02 -18.07
CA GLN A 82 9.07 -7.24 -16.71
C GLN A 82 9.59 -8.59 -16.20
N TYR A 83 9.82 -8.67 -14.89
CA TYR A 83 9.80 -9.95 -14.20
C TYR A 83 8.54 -9.98 -13.36
N GLN A 84 7.73 -11.01 -13.55
CA GLN A 84 6.41 -11.14 -12.97
C GLN A 84 6.45 -12.25 -11.92
N VAL A 85 5.82 -12.02 -10.78
CA VAL A 85 5.58 -13.04 -9.75
C VAL A 85 4.13 -12.95 -9.28
N ILE A 86 3.46 -14.09 -9.18
CA ILE A 86 2.18 -14.23 -8.48
C ILE A 86 2.35 -15.21 -7.34
N LEU A 87 1.89 -14.82 -6.15
CA LEU A 87 1.81 -15.66 -4.96
C LEU A 87 0.35 -15.78 -4.53
N LYS A 88 -0.20 -16.98 -4.58
CA LYS A 88 -1.59 -17.26 -4.25
C LYS A 88 -1.71 -18.59 -3.49
N PRO A 89 -2.26 -18.60 -2.27
CA PRO A 89 -2.66 -17.44 -1.49
C PRO A 89 -1.45 -16.56 -1.12
N GLU A 90 -1.73 -15.35 -0.64
CA GLU A 90 -0.74 -14.50 -0.01
C GLU A 90 0.04 -15.25 1.12
N PRO A 91 1.39 -15.19 1.14
CA PRO A 91 2.21 -16.08 1.98
C PRO A 91 2.38 -15.65 3.44
N GLY A 92 1.94 -14.45 3.84
CA GLY A 92 2.10 -13.89 5.18
C GLY A 92 3.27 -12.92 5.33
N ASN A 93 4.25 -12.98 4.43
CA ASN A 93 5.48 -12.17 4.43
C ASN A 93 5.97 -11.76 3.01
N PRO A 94 5.09 -11.35 2.07
CA PRO A 94 5.46 -11.16 0.68
C PRO A 94 6.43 -9.97 0.48
N GLN A 95 6.40 -8.95 1.34
CA GLN A 95 7.37 -7.86 1.30
C GLN A 95 8.78 -8.34 1.69
N GLU A 96 8.91 -9.22 2.68
CA GLU A 96 10.19 -9.82 3.07
C GLU A 96 10.74 -10.73 1.95
N LEU A 97 9.89 -11.53 1.30
CA LEU A 97 10.26 -12.34 0.14
C LEU A 97 10.72 -11.46 -1.03
N TYR A 98 10.01 -10.38 -1.31
CA TYR A 98 10.41 -9.40 -2.32
C TYR A 98 11.78 -8.79 -2.01
N LEU A 99 11.98 -8.28 -0.79
CA LEU A 99 13.26 -7.68 -0.42
C LEU A 99 14.40 -8.70 -0.50
N GLY A 100 14.17 -9.96 -0.10
CA GLY A 100 15.17 -11.04 -0.22
C GLY A 100 15.56 -11.32 -1.68
N SER A 101 14.62 -11.12 -2.63
CA SER A 101 14.92 -11.24 -4.06
C SER A 101 15.86 -10.13 -4.55
N LEU A 102 15.77 -8.92 -3.96
CA LEU A 102 16.67 -7.80 -4.28
C LEU A 102 18.09 -8.10 -3.79
N ASP A 103 18.24 -8.67 -2.60
CA ASP A 103 19.55 -9.11 -2.10
C ASP A 103 20.14 -10.22 -3.00
N ALA A 104 19.30 -11.16 -3.45
CA ALA A 104 19.74 -12.27 -4.31
C ALA A 104 20.30 -11.79 -5.67
N ILE A 105 19.81 -10.67 -6.19
CA ILE A 105 20.34 -10.03 -7.41
C ILE A 105 21.47 -9.03 -7.12
N GLY A 106 21.84 -8.81 -5.86
CA GLY A 106 23.03 -8.03 -5.46
C GLY A 106 22.75 -6.60 -4.98
N ILE A 107 21.50 -6.25 -4.67
CA ILE A 107 21.16 -4.97 -4.01
C ILE A 107 21.35 -5.15 -2.51
N ASP A 108 22.29 -4.43 -1.89
CA ASP A 108 22.46 -4.42 -0.43
C ASP A 108 21.52 -3.39 0.18
N ARG A 109 20.33 -3.82 0.64
CA ARG A 109 19.30 -2.95 1.20
C ARG A 109 19.77 -2.00 2.32
N ARG A 110 20.90 -2.26 2.99
CA ARG A 110 21.48 -1.40 4.03
C ARG A 110 22.26 -0.21 3.46
N LYS A 111 22.49 -0.16 2.15
CA LYS A 111 23.13 0.97 1.47
C LYS A 111 22.12 1.90 0.81
N HIS A 112 20.89 1.43 0.66
CA HIS A 112 19.87 2.06 -0.17
C HIS A 112 18.66 2.47 0.64
N ASP A 113 17.95 3.46 0.13
CA ASP A 113 16.65 3.86 0.60
C ASP A 113 15.58 3.13 -0.24
N ILE A 114 15.00 2.07 0.34
CA ILE A 114 13.92 1.30 -0.27
C ILE A 114 12.60 1.69 0.39
N ARG A 115 11.65 2.21 -0.39
CA ARG A 115 10.34 2.66 0.11
C ARG A 115 9.18 2.01 -0.62
N PHE A 116 8.17 1.65 0.14
CA PHE A 116 6.87 1.21 -0.36
C PHE A 116 5.92 2.42 -0.32
N VAL A 117 5.79 3.09 -1.46
CA VAL A 117 4.96 4.30 -1.59
C VAL A 117 3.60 3.88 -2.11
N GLU A 118 2.51 4.35 -1.49
CA GLU A 118 1.17 3.99 -1.93
C GLU A 118 0.99 4.26 -3.44
N ASP A 119 0.57 3.21 -4.15
CA ASP A 119 -0.04 3.32 -5.46
C ASP A 119 -1.04 2.18 -5.65
N ASN A 120 -2.26 2.54 -6.04
CA ASN A 120 -3.34 1.58 -6.20
C ASN A 120 -3.50 1.25 -7.68
N TRP A 121 -3.43 -0.03 -8.01
CA TRP A 121 -3.46 -0.48 -9.39
C TRP A 121 -4.88 -0.85 -9.84
N ALA A 122 -5.24 -0.43 -11.04
CA ALA A 122 -6.45 -0.88 -11.72
C ALA A 122 -6.21 -1.01 -13.22
N SER A 123 -6.71 -2.11 -13.80
CA SER A 123 -6.82 -2.28 -15.24
C SER A 123 -8.29 -2.34 -15.63
N PRO A 124 -8.86 -1.22 -16.13
CA PRO A 124 -10.24 -1.18 -16.59
C PRO A 124 -10.52 -2.18 -17.72
N ALA A 125 -9.52 -2.50 -18.57
CA ALA A 125 -9.69 -3.43 -19.68
C ALA A 125 -9.83 -4.89 -19.19
N LEU A 126 -9.19 -5.25 -18.07
CA LEU A 126 -9.25 -6.59 -17.49
C LEU A 126 -10.31 -6.75 -16.39
N GLY A 127 -10.98 -5.65 -16.01
CA GLY A 127 -11.86 -5.65 -14.84
C GLY A 127 -11.12 -6.07 -13.56
N ALA A 128 -9.84 -5.71 -13.45
CA ALA A 128 -8.97 -6.10 -12.35
C ALA A 128 -8.49 -4.88 -11.58
N TRP A 129 -8.41 -5.00 -10.25
CA TRP A 129 -7.86 -3.96 -9.39
C TRP A 129 -7.33 -4.55 -8.09
N GLY A 130 -6.42 -3.81 -7.48
CA GLY A 130 -5.81 -4.14 -6.20
C GLY A 130 -5.23 -2.90 -5.53
N LEU A 131 -4.88 -3.07 -4.26
CA LEU A 131 -4.15 -2.05 -3.50
C LEU A 131 -2.69 -2.49 -3.37
N GLY A 132 -1.78 -1.53 -3.23
CA GLY A 132 -0.40 -1.87 -2.95
C GLY A 132 0.51 -0.65 -3.01
N TRP A 133 1.67 -0.84 -3.63
CA TRP A 133 2.75 0.13 -3.64
C TRP A 133 3.52 0.14 -4.95
N GLU A 134 3.99 1.32 -5.31
CA GLU A 134 5.22 1.47 -6.05
C GLU A 134 6.40 1.28 -5.07
N VAL A 135 7.36 0.44 -5.43
CA VAL A 135 8.60 0.27 -4.66
C VAL A 135 9.70 1.11 -5.27
N TRP A 136 10.19 2.07 -4.50
CA TRP A 136 11.25 2.98 -4.90
C TRP A 136 12.58 2.54 -4.30
N LEU A 137 13.63 2.51 -5.12
CA LEU A 137 15.03 2.33 -4.74
C LEU A 137 15.77 3.64 -5.05
N ASP A 138 16.16 4.38 -4.02
CA ASP A 138 16.84 5.68 -4.14
C ASP A 138 16.07 6.65 -5.06
N GLY A 139 14.73 6.69 -4.90
CA GLY A 139 13.81 7.52 -5.70
C GLY A 139 13.40 6.91 -7.04
N LEU A 140 14.07 5.85 -7.52
CA LEU A 140 13.72 5.17 -8.77
C LEU A 140 12.70 4.07 -8.48
N GLU A 141 11.52 4.18 -9.06
CA GLU A 141 10.51 3.12 -9.02
C GLU A 141 11.03 1.88 -9.78
N ILE A 142 11.22 0.77 -9.06
CA ILE A 142 11.78 -0.48 -9.60
C ILE A 142 10.77 -1.62 -9.64
N THR A 143 9.64 -1.53 -8.93
CA THR A 143 8.65 -2.61 -8.86
C THR A 143 7.26 -2.07 -8.54
N GLN A 144 6.24 -2.65 -9.15
CA GLN A 144 4.85 -2.55 -8.69
C GLN A 144 4.52 -3.76 -7.79
N PHE A 145 3.94 -3.50 -6.63
CA PHE A 145 3.48 -4.49 -5.67
C PHE A 145 1.97 -4.35 -5.52
N THR A 146 1.18 -5.41 -5.79
CA THR A 146 -0.29 -5.32 -5.80
C THR A 146 -0.95 -6.53 -5.14
N TYR A 147 -1.89 -6.29 -4.21
CA TYR A 147 -2.81 -7.29 -3.69
C TYR A 147 -4.09 -7.26 -4.51
N PHE A 148 -4.28 -8.23 -5.40
CA PHE A 148 -5.49 -8.29 -6.21
C PHE A 148 -6.73 -8.52 -5.35
N GLN A 149 -7.66 -7.58 -5.42
CA GLN A 149 -8.97 -7.71 -4.78
C GLN A 149 -10.01 -8.26 -5.75
N GLN A 150 -9.90 -7.87 -7.03
CA GLN A 150 -10.73 -8.37 -8.10
C GLN A 150 -9.93 -8.60 -9.39
N ALA A 151 -10.37 -9.57 -10.18
CA ALA A 151 -9.94 -9.78 -11.56
C ALA A 151 -11.12 -10.27 -12.40
N GLY A 152 -11.25 -9.82 -13.66
CA GLY A 152 -12.38 -10.19 -14.51
C GLY A 152 -13.75 -9.79 -13.95
N GLY A 153 -13.82 -8.78 -13.07
CA GLY A 153 -15.02 -8.42 -12.33
C GLY A 153 -15.39 -9.36 -11.17
N MET A 154 -14.59 -10.39 -10.90
CA MET A 154 -14.80 -11.33 -9.80
C MET A 154 -14.01 -10.91 -8.58
N THR A 155 -14.61 -11.07 -7.40
CA THR A 155 -13.91 -10.92 -6.12
C THR A 155 -13.03 -12.14 -5.86
N LEU A 156 -11.75 -11.92 -5.59
CA LEU A 156 -10.78 -13.01 -5.41
C LEU A 156 -10.84 -13.58 -4.00
N GLU A 157 -10.85 -14.90 -3.89
CA GLU A 157 -10.77 -15.63 -2.62
C GLU A 157 -10.09 -16.98 -2.91
N PRO A 158 -8.82 -17.18 -2.52
CA PRO A 158 -7.97 -16.26 -1.75
C PRO A 158 -7.41 -15.09 -2.58
N VAL A 159 -6.96 -14.04 -1.89
CA VAL A 159 -6.23 -12.91 -2.50
C VAL A 159 -4.87 -13.36 -3.03
N SER A 160 -4.49 -12.81 -4.18
CA SER A 160 -3.18 -13.02 -4.80
C SER A 160 -2.31 -11.78 -4.63
N VAL A 161 -1.01 -11.98 -4.43
CA VAL A 161 -0.01 -10.91 -4.49
C VAL A 161 0.70 -10.96 -5.83
N GLU A 162 0.77 -9.80 -6.49
CA GLU A 162 1.52 -9.56 -7.71
C GLU A 162 2.76 -8.70 -7.42
N LEU A 163 3.91 -9.17 -7.89
CA LEU A 163 5.17 -8.41 -7.90
C LEU A 163 5.62 -8.26 -9.36
N THR A 164 5.76 -7.02 -9.81
CA THR A 164 6.15 -6.70 -11.19
C THR A 164 7.41 -5.85 -11.20
N TYR A 165 8.56 -6.47 -11.46
CA TYR A 165 9.86 -5.81 -11.47
C TYR A 165 10.12 -5.17 -12.83
N GLY A 166 10.62 -3.93 -12.83
CA GLY A 166 11.18 -3.29 -14.02
C GLY A 166 12.66 -3.63 -14.18
N LEU A 167 12.98 -4.68 -14.95
CA LEU A 167 14.33 -5.24 -14.99
C LEU A 167 15.39 -4.28 -15.50
N GLU A 168 15.06 -3.44 -16.49
CA GLU A 168 16.01 -2.48 -17.02
C GLU A 168 16.39 -1.43 -16.00
N ARG A 169 15.42 -0.92 -15.22
CA ARG A 169 15.68 0.05 -14.15
C ARG A 169 16.60 -0.53 -13.08
N ILE A 170 16.33 -1.78 -12.68
CA ILE A 170 17.16 -2.53 -11.72
C ILE A 170 18.57 -2.77 -12.27
N ALA A 171 18.69 -3.17 -13.53
CA ALA A 171 19.98 -3.43 -14.17
C ALA A 171 20.80 -2.15 -14.37
N MET A 172 20.17 -1.05 -14.80
CA MET A 172 20.82 0.26 -14.88
C MET A 172 21.44 0.65 -13.55
N TYR A 173 20.66 0.45 -12.47
CA TYR A 173 21.09 0.70 -11.12
C TYR A 173 22.30 -0.14 -10.72
N LEU A 174 22.20 -1.47 -10.79
CA LEU A 174 23.26 -2.41 -10.39
C LEU A 174 24.55 -2.24 -11.20
N GLN A 175 24.45 -1.85 -12.47
CA GLN A 175 25.59 -1.66 -13.36
C GLN A 175 26.14 -0.23 -13.37
N GLY A 176 25.47 0.71 -12.69
CA GLY A 176 25.88 2.11 -12.61
C GLY A 176 25.83 2.85 -13.95
N VAL A 177 24.96 2.42 -14.88
CA VAL A 177 24.80 3.05 -16.20
C VAL A 177 23.61 4.02 -16.21
N ARG A 178 23.70 5.07 -17.04
CA ARG A 178 22.72 6.17 -17.04
C ARG A 178 21.61 6.00 -18.09
N GLU A 179 21.78 5.06 -19.01
CA GLU A 179 20.87 4.84 -20.13
C GLU A 179 20.63 3.34 -20.29
N VAL A 180 19.39 2.96 -20.61
CA VAL A 180 18.99 1.57 -20.83
C VAL A 180 19.84 0.90 -21.91
N TRP A 181 20.19 1.63 -22.98
CA TRP A 181 20.99 1.12 -24.10
C TRP A 181 22.41 0.71 -23.70
N GLN A 182 22.93 1.23 -22.58
CA GLN A 182 24.27 0.93 -22.08
C GLN A 182 24.32 -0.27 -21.13
N ILE A 183 23.16 -0.83 -20.75
CA ILE A 183 23.11 -2.03 -19.91
C ILE A 183 23.90 -3.15 -20.58
N SER A 184 24.82 -3.76 -19.85
CA SER A 184 25.51 -4.97 -20.27
C SER A 184 24.57 -6.17 -20.21
N TRP A 185 24.35 -6.79 -21.36
CA TRP A 185 23.47 -7.95 -21.50
C TRP A 185 24.10 -9.21 -20.92
N ASP A 186 25.35 -9.49 -21.32
CA ASP A 186 26.13 -10.70 -20.98
C ASP A 186 27.60 -10.41 -20.66
N GLY A 187 27.95 -9.14 -20.46
CA GLY A 187 29.33 -8.72 -20.28
C GLY A 187 30.15 -8.52 -21.56
N ARG A 188 29.56 -8.74 -22.75
CA ARG A 188 30.18 -8.51 -24.08
C ARG A 188 29.34 -7.59 -24.96
N ARG A 189 28.02 -7.80 -24.97
CA ARG A 189 27.02 -7.04 -25.72
C ARG A 189 26.26 -6.13 -24.77
N THR A 190 25.81 -5.00 -25.29
CA THR A 190 24.92 -4.07 -24.60
C THR A 190 23.45 -4.34 -24.99
N TYR A 191 22.52 -3.80 -24.21
CA TYR A 191 21.10 -3.80 -24.54
C TYR A 191 20.84 -3.04 -25.84
N GLY A 192 21.61 -1.96 -26.10
CA GLY A 192 21.57 -1.22 -27.37
C GLY A 192 21.96 -2.07 -28.58
N ASP A 193 22.98 -2.93 -28.46
CA ASP A 193 23.38 -3.86 -29.53
C ASP A 193 22.27 -4.84 -29.89
N VAL A 194 21.35 -5.13 -28.96
CA VAL A 194 20.25 -6.09 -29.13
C VAL A 194 18.97 -5.39 -29.61
N TYR A 195 18.61 -4.24 -29.03
CA TYR A 195 17.26 -3.68 -29.16
C TYR A 195 17.17 -2.25 -29.69
N LEU A 196 18.25 -1.48 -29.79
CA LEU A 196 18.16 -0.05 -30.18
C LEU A 196 17.53 0.13 -31.57
N GLN A 197 17.99 -0.65 -32.56
CA GLN A 197 17.44 -0.59 -33.92
C GLN A 197 15.96 -1.00 -33.95
N GLN A 198 15.59 -2.02 -33.17
CA GLN A 198 14.21 -2.48 -33.06
C GLN A 198 13.30 -1.40 -32.45
N GLU A 199 13.77 -0.68 -31.44
CA GLU A 199 13.03 0.45 -30.84
C GLU A 199 12.74 1.53 -31.88
N ILE A 200 13.74 1.92 -32.67
CA ILE A 200 13.61 2.93 -33.73
C ILE A 200 12.55 2.48 -34.75
N GLU A 201 12.66 1.25 -35.25
CA GLU A 201 11.73 0.70 -36.24
C GLU A 201 10.30 0.62 -35.71
N HIS A 202 10.12 0.19 -34.44
CA HIS A 202 8.80 0.16 -33.82
C HIS A 202 8.22 1.55 -33.61
N CYS A 203 9.02 2.53 -33.19
CA CYS A 203 8.54 3.91 -33.05
C CYS A 203 8.07 4.47 -34.39
N THR A 204 8.89 4.35 -35.44
CA THR A 204 8.50 4.78 -36.79
C THR A 204 7.22 4.08 -37.24
N TYR A 205 7.10 2.76 -37.02
CA TYR A 205 5.87 2.05 -37.37
C TYR A 205 4.66 2.55 -36.57
N ASN A 206 4.77 2.56 -35.25
CA ASN A 206 3.67 2.85 -34.32
C ASN A 206 3.16 4.28 -34.44
N PHE A 207 4.04 5.25 -34.70
CA PHE A 207 3.68 6.67 -34.73
C PHE A 207 3.43 7.20 -36.13
N GLU A 208 3.99 6.61 -37.18
CA GLU A 208 3.98 7.22 -38.52
C GLU A 208 3.37 6.30 -39.59
N ILE A 209 3.76 5.03 -39.63
CA ILE A 209 3.47 4.14 -40.77
C ILE A 209 2.19 3.31 -40.58
N ALA A 210 1.84 2.93 -39.36
CA ALA A 210 0.72 2.02 -39.13
C ALA A 210 -0.59 2.60 -39.70
N ASP A 211 -1.26 1.78 -40.50
CA ASP A 211 -2.46 2.18 -41.23
C ASP A 211 -3.70 2.02 -40.34
N VAL A 212 -4.35 3.14 -40.06
CA VAL A 212 -5.47 3.23 -39.11
C VAL A 212 -6.66 2.39 -39.56
N GLU A 213 -6.99 2.37 -40.86
CA GLU A 213 -8.18 1.66 -41.35
C GLU A 213 -7.97 0.14 -41.31
N ARG A 214 -6.78 -0.34 -41.67
CA ARG A 214 -6.42 -1.76 -41.52
C ARG A 214 -6.39 -2.18 -40.05
N LEU A 215 -5.86 -1.36 -39.16
CA LEU A 215 -5.87 -1.65 -37.72
C LEU A 215 -7.31 -1.76 -37.17
N LYS A 216 -8.22 -0.86 -37.57
CA LYS A 216 -9.64 -0.96 -37.22
C LYS A 216 -10.28 -2.24 -37.74
N GLN A 217 -9.99 -2.64 -38.97
CA GLN A 217 -10.48 -3.90 -39.55
C GLN A 217 -9.95 -5.11 -38.77
N MET A 218 -8.65 -5.14 -38.46
CA MET A 218 -8.04 -6.20 -37.67
C MET A 218 -8.65 -6.30 -36.28
N TYR A 219 -8.88 -5.17 -35.60
CA TYR A 219 -9.55 -5.15 -34.30
C TYR A 219 -10.91 -5.84 -34.36
N ASN A 220 -11.75 -5.46 -35.34
CA ASN A 220 -13.09 -6.04 -35.48
C ASN A 220 -13.05 -7.54 -35.82
N LEU A 221 -12.07 -7.98 -36.61
CA LEU A 221 -11.87 -9.41 -36.91
C LEU A 221 -11.42 -10.19 -35.67
N TYR A 222 -10.48 -9.65 -34.89
CA TYR A 222 -10.03 -10.28 -33.64
C TYR A 222 -11.16 -10.36 -32.62
N GLU A 223 -11.97 -9.32 -32.48
CA GLU A 223 -13.15 -9.35 -31.61
C GLU A 223 -14.13 -10.46 -32.03
N ALA A 224 -14.42 -10.59 -33.33
CA ALA A 224 -15.31 -11.63 -33.84
C ALA A 224 -14.77 -13.05 -33.56
N GLU A 225 -13.46 -13.26 -33.69
CA GLU A 225 -12.83 -14.54 -33.35
C GLU A 225 -12.82 -14.81 -31.84
N ALA A 226 -12.62 -13.78 -31.01
CA ALA A 226 -12.75 -13.91 -29.55
C ALA A 226 -14.17 -14.38 -29.17
N GLN A 227 -15.19 -13.77 -29.78
CA GLN A 227 -16.58 -14.18 -29.57
C GLN A 227 -16.84 -15.60 -30.07
N SER A 228 -16.32 -15.97 -31.25
CA SER A 228 -16.46 -17.33 -31.78
C SER A 228 -15.86 -18.37 -30.85
N ALA A 229 -14.67 -18.10 -30.28
CA ALA A 229 -14.04 -18.97 -29.30
C ALA A 229 -14.86 -19.08 -28.01
N LEU A 230 -15.44 -17.98 -27.51
CA LEU A 230 -16.34 -17.98 -26.36
C LEU A 230 -17.61 -18.81 -26.61
N ASP A 231 -18.23 -18.68 -27.79
CA ASP A 231 -19.43 -19.44 -28.19
C ASP A 231 -19.14 -20.95 -28.20
N HIS A 232 -17.91 -21.34 -28.53
CA HIS A 232 -17.42 -22.73 -28.48
C HIS A 232 -16.81 -23.12 -27.13
N ARG A 233 -16.88 -22.24 -26.12
CA ARG A 233 -16.38 -22.45 -24.76
C ARG A 233 -14.87 -22.75 -24.70
N LEU A 234 -14.09 -22.10 -25.56
CA LEU A 234 -12.62 -22.23 -25.65
C LEU A 234 -11.92 -21.01 -25.01
N VAL A 235 -11.57 -21.14 -23.73
CA VAL A 235 -11.02 -20.03 -22.92
C VAL A 235 -9.72 -19.46 -23.47
N ILE A 236 -8.70 -20.30 -23.67
CA ILE A 236 -7.36 -19.82 -24.04
C ILE A 236 -7.38 -19.14 -25.43
N PRO A 237 -7.98 -19.72 -26.48
CA PRO A 237 -8.12 -19.02 -27.75
C PRO A 237 -8.88 -17.69 -27.64
N ALA A 238 -9.97 -17.64 -26.86
CA ALA A 238 -10.70 -16.40 -26.64
C ALA A 238 -9.82 -15.32 -25.99
N HIS A 239 -9.04 -15.69 -24.97
CA HIS A 239 -8.07 -14.81 -24.31
C HIS A 239 -7.02 -14.27 -25.29
N ASP A 240 -6.44 -15.12 -26.13
CA ASP A 240 -5.44 -14.71 -27.12
C ASP A 240 -5.96 -13.61 -28.05
N TYR A 241 -7.21 -13.74 -28.51
CA TYR A 241 -7.83 -12.71 -29.34
C TYR A 241 -8.15 -11.43 -28.56
N VAL A 242 -8.47 -11.51 -27.27
CA VAL A 242 -8.57 -10.31 -26.40
C VAL A 242 -7.23 -9.57 -26.32
N LEU A 243 -6.12 -10.29 -26.17
CA LEU A 243 -4.77 -9.69 -26.16
C LEU A 243 -4.47 -9.00 -27.50
N ARG A 244 -4.83 -9.62 -28.62
CA ARG A 244 -4.67 -9.02 -29.96
C ARG A 244 -5.53 -7.77 -30.15
N CYS A 245 -6.75 -7.75 -29.63
CA CYS A 245 -7.58 -6.54 -29.58
C CYS A 245 -6.89 -5.44 -28.79
N SER A 246 -6.36 -5.76 -27.59
CA SER A 246 -5.65 -4.80 -26.74
C SER A 246 -4.42 -4.21 -27.43
N GLN A 247 -3.56 -5.04 -28.03
CA GLN A 247 -2.40 -4.56 -28.75
C GLN A 247 -2.77 -3.70 -29.97
N THR A 248 -3.82 -4.09 -30.71
CA THR A 248 -4.30 -3.33 -31.86
C THR A 248 -4.85 -1.97 -31.44
N PHE A 249 -5.58 -1.92 -30.32
CA PHE A 249 -6.03 -0.66 -29.71
C PHE A 249 -4.84 0.24 -29.32
N ASN A 250 -3.81 -0.30 -28.67
CA ASN A 250 -2.63 0.49 -28.28
C ASN A 250 -1.94 1.12 -29.50
N LEU A 251 -1.89 0.43 -30.63
CA LEU A 251 -1.36 0.98 -31.89
C LEU A 251 -2.25 2.09 -32.46
N LEU A 252 -3.57 1.90 -32.43
CA LEU A 252 -4.52 2.94 -32.85
C LEU A 252 -4.39 4.20 -32.00
N ASP A 253 -4.21 4.04 -30.69
CA ASP A 253 -4.04 5.14 -29.75
C ASP A 253 -2.72 5.87 -29.96
N ALA A 254 -1.62 5.14 -30.15
CA ALA A 254 -0.30 5.70 -30.48
C ALA A 254 -0.30 6.48 -31.82
N ARG A 255 -1.12 6.06 -32.80
CA ARG A 255 -1.32 6.83 -34.05
C ARG A 255 -2.14 8.11 -33.87
N GLY A 256 -2.66 8.37 -32.67
CA GLY A 256 -3.53 9.51 -32.37
C GLY A 256 -4.89 9.43 -33.08
N ALA A 257 -5.31 8.22 -33.46
CA ALA A 257 -6.50 7.99 -34.27
C ALA A 257 -7.79 7.77 -33.47
N VAL A 258 -7.68 7.68 -32.13
CA VAL A 258 -8.78 7.35 -31.22
C VAL A 258 -9.19 8.58 -30.42
N GLY A 259 -10.44 9.03 -30.60
CA GLY A 259 -11.02 10.10 -29.77
C GLY A 259 -11.43 9.61 -28.38
N VAL A 260 -11.72 10.53 -27.45
CA VAL A 260 -12.09 10.20 -26.05
C VAL A 260 -13.30 9.25 -25.97
N THR A 261 -14.36 9.53 -26.74
CA THR A 261 -15.56 8.68 -26.78
C THR A 261 -15.29 7.30 -27.38
N GLU A 262 -14.46 7.24 -28.43
CA GLU A 262 -14.09 6.00 -29.10
C GLU A 262 -13.23 5.12 -28.18
N ARG A 263 -12.30 5.73 -27.43
CA ARG A 263 -11.48 5.07 -26.42
C ARG A 263 -12.34 4.37 -25.37
N ALA A 264 -13.36 5.05 -24.86
CA ALA A 264 -14.30 4.46 -23.90
C ALA A 264 -15.05 3.25 -24.48
N SER A 265 -15.44 3.31 -25.77
CA SER A 265 -16.09 2.22 -26.49
C SER A 265 -15.18 0.99 -26.62
N TYR A 266 -13.93 1.18 -27.07
CA TYR A 266 -12.96 0.08 -27.16
C TYR A 266 -12.70 -0.59 -25.80
N PHE A 267 -12.53 0.19 -24.73
CA PHE A 267 -12.36 -0.38 -23.40
C PHE A 267 -13.61 -1.12 -22.90
N GLY A 268 -14.82 -0.65 -23.21
CA GLY A 268 -16.05 -1.36 -22.89
C GLY A 268 -16.09 -2.75 -23.56
N ARG A 269 -15.85 -2.79 -24.87
CA ARG A 269 -15.82 -4.03 -25.66
C ARG A 269 -14.77 -5.04 -25.15
N MET A 270 -13.53 -4.59 -24.91
CA MET A 270 -12.48 -5.47 -24.37
C MET A 270 -12.81 -5.97 -22.96
N ARG A 271 -13.36 -5.10 -22.10
CA ARG A 271 -13.77 -5.49 -20.74
C ARG A 271 -14.87 -6.54 -20.77
N ASP A 272 -15.84 -6.42 -21.67
CA ASP A 272 -16.93 -7.38 -21.81
C ASP A 272 -16.42 -8.76 -22.28
N LEU A 273 -15.47 -8.79 -23.22
CA LEU A 273 -14.81 -10.03 -23.62
C LEU A 273 -13.96 -10.62 -22.49
N ALA A 274 -13.12 -9.82 -21.84
CA ALA A 274 -12.27 -10.27 -20.75
C ALA A 274 -13.09 -10.87 -19.59
N ARG A 275 -14.21 -10.22 -19.22
CA ARG A 275 -15.16 -10.75 -18.23
C ARG A 275 -15.72 -12.11 -18.65
N GLN A 276 -16.18 -12.26 -19.90
CA GLN A 276 -16.70 -13.54 -20.39
C GLN A 276 -15.63 -14.65 -20.38
N VAL A 277 -14.39 -14.32 -20.72
CA VAL A 277 -13.25 -15.25 -20.63
C VAL A 277 -13.03 -15.67 -19.17
N SER A 278 -13.04 -14.72 -18.22
CA SER A 278 -12.89 -15.00 -16.78
C SER A 278 -14.04 -15.86 -16.24
N ASP A 279 -15.28 -15.54 -16.58
CA ASP A 279 -16.48 -16.33 -16.21
C ASP A 279 -16.35 -17.77 -16.70
N LEU A 280 -16.04 -17.94 -17.98
CA LEU A 280 -15.89 -19.26 -18.60
C LEU A 280 -14.71 -20.05 -18.03
N TYR A 281 -13.60 -19.38 -17.71
CA TYR A 281 -12.45 -20.02 -17.05
C TYR A 281 -12.83 -20.52 -15.67
N ALA A 282 -13.46 -19.70 -14.84
CA ALA A 282 -13.91 -20.10 -13.50
C ALA A 282 -14.88 -21.30 -13.57
N GLU A 283 -15.86 -21.26 -14.49
CA GLU A 283 -16.75 -22.40 -14.76
C GLU A 283 -16.00 -23.65 -15.21
N GLN A 284 -14.96 -23.51 -16.03
CA GLN A 284 -14.13 -24.64 -16.46
C GLN A 284 -13.37 -25.24 -15.28
N ARG A 285 -12.75 -24.43 -14.42
CA ARG A 285 -12.03 -24.92 -13.22
C ARG A 285 -12.96 -25.61 -12.24
N MET A 286 -14.15 -25.06 -12.03
CA MET A 286 -15.18 -25.69 -11.19
C MET A 286 -15.64 -27.04 -11.75
N ARG A 287 -15.87 -27.16 -13.06
CA ARG A 287 -16.22 -28.44 -13.71
C ARG A 287 -15.12 -29.49 -13.63
N MET A 288 -13.86 -29.05 -13.52
CA MET A 288 -12.71 -29.92 -13.31
C MET A 288 -12.50 -30.26 -11.83
N GLU A 289 -13.39 -29.81 -10.94
CA GLU A 289 -13.33 -30.04 -9.50
C GLU A 289 -12.04 -29.48 -8.86
N TYR A 290 -11.52 -28.35 -9.38
CA TYR A 290 -10.32 -27.66 -8.87
C TYR A 290 -9.11 -28.59 -8.64
N PRO A 291 -8.50 -29.13 -9.71
CA PRO A 291 -7.50 -30.19 -9.60
C PRO A 291 -6.19 -29.79 -8.88
N PHE A 292 -5.94 -28.50 -8.64
CA PHE A 292 -4.77 -27.99 -7.90
C PHE A 292 -5.10 -27.64 -6.45
N LEU A 293 -6.33 -27.88 -6.01
CA LEU A 293 -6.71 -27.73 -4.62
C LEU A 293 -6.33 -29.00 -3.86
N GLU A 294 -5.41 -28.90 -2.92
CA GLU A 294 -5.03 -30.05 -2.09
C GLU A 294 -6.09 -30.28 -0.99
N GLU A 295 -6.54 -31.52 -0.80
CA GLU A 295 -7.57 -31.87 0.20
C GLU A 295 -7.06 -31.73 1.67
N GLU A 296 -5.74 -31.69 1.89
CA GLU A 296 -5.13 -31.83 3.24
C GLU A 296 -4.96 -30.52 4.02
N GLU A 297 -4.80 -29.35 3.39
CA GLU A 297 -4.58 -28.07 4.11
C GLU A 297 -5.82 -27.57 4.89
N THR A 298 -7.01 -28.06 4.55
CA THR A 298 -8.27 -27.62 5.17
C THR A 298 -8.51 -28.26 6.55
N ARG A 299 -7.89 -29.43 6.83
CA ARG A 299 -8.05 -30.15 8.10
C ARG A 299 -6.98 -29.81 9.14
N GLU A 300 -5.71 -29.73 8.76
CA GLU A 300 -4.65 -29.41 9.72
C GLU A 300 -4.70 -27.96 10.22
N ARG A 301 -5.14 -27.00 9.38
CA ARG A 301 -5.36 -25.60 9.79
C ARG A 301 -6.54 -25.42 10.74
N THR A 302 -7.53 -26.31 10.71
CA THR A 302 -8.68 -26.26 11.62
C THR A 302 -8.36 -26.95 12.95
N GLU A 303 -7.65 -28.07 12.91
CA GLU A 303 -7.35 -28.87 14.11
C GLU A 303 -6.23 -28.29 15.00
N LYS A 304 -5.24 -27.59 14.43
CA LYS A 304 -4.24 -26.83 15.24
C LYS A 304 -4.77 -25.52 15.80
N ARG A 305 -5.89 -25.01 15.27
CA ARG A 305 -6.46 -23.69 15.57
C ARG A 305 -7.46 -23.71 16.72
N GLU A 306 -7.96 -24.89 17.12
CA GLU A 306 -8.89 -25.07 18.23
C GLU A 306 -8.23 -25.36 19.60
N ARG A 307 -6.90 -25.45 19.67
CA ARG A 307 -6.21 -25.71 20.96
C ARG A 307 -5.09 -24.72 21.23
N ARG A 308 -5.46 -23.55 21.74
CA ARG A 308 -4.68 -22.86 22.76
C ARG A 308 -5.64 -22.19 23.73
N GLU A 309 -5.64 -22.73 24.94
CA GLU A 309 -6.45 -22.28 26.06
C GLU A 309 -6.23 -20.79 26.29
N THR A 310 -7.32 -20.08 26.54
CA THR A 310 -7.31 -18.69 27.01
C THR A 310 -6.58 -18.67 28.34
N GLU A 311 -5.27 -18.38 28.31
CA GLU A 311 -4.51 -18.15 29.54
C GLU A 311 -5.08 -16.89 30.21
N THR A 312 -5.81 -17.10 31.30
CA THR A 312 -6.27 -16.03 32.17
C THR A 312 -5.06 -15.42 32.87
N ILE A 313 -4.84 -14.13 32.67
CA ILE A 313 -3.67 -13.44 33.20
C ILE A 313 -3.95 -12.97 34.62
N ALA A 314 -2.92 -12.97 35.45
CA ALA A 314 -2.94 -12.26 36.72
C ALA A 314 -3.04 -10.76 36.46
N ALA A 315 -4.19 -10.16 36.75
CA ALA A 315 -4.39 -8.72 36.66
C ALA A 315 -3.31 -7.99 37.48
N PRO A 316 -2.68 -6.91 36.96
CA PRO A 316 -1.86 -6.06 37.79
C PRO A 316 -2.70 -5.52 38.96
N VAL A 317 -2.14 -5.56 40.17
CA VAL A 317 -2.79 -5.11 41.40
C VAL A 317 -2.71 -3.58 41.46
N GLY A 318 -3.48 -2.88 40.61
CA GLY A 318 -3.54 -1.41 40.59
C GLY A 318 -3.67 -0.79 39.21
N ALA A 319 -3.58 0.54 39.15
CA ALA A 319 -3.54 1.27 37.88
C ALA A 319 -2.19 1.03 37.17
N ALA A 320 -2.23 0.84 35.85
CA ALA A 320 -1.05 0.56 35.04
C ALA A 320 -1.20 1.18 33.64
N ASP A 321 -0.09 1.37 32.95
CA ASP A 321 -0.13 1.87 31.57
C ASP A 321 -0.60 0.78 30.61
N LEU A 322 -1.53 1.12 29.72
CA LEU A 322 -1.96 0.27 28.62
C LEU A 322 -1.25 0.71 27.33
N LEU A 323 -0.66 -0.23 26.62
CA LEU A 323 -0.08 -0.05 25.28
C LEU A 323 -0.80 -0.96 24.29
N LEU A 324 -1.17 -0.41 23.14
CA LEU A 324 -1.52 -1.15 21.93
C LEU A 324 -0.70 -0.60 20.75
N GLU A 325 0.10 -1.45 20.11
CA GLU A 325 0.68 -1.23 18.79
C GLU A 325 -0.07 -2.11 17.78
N ILE A 326 -0.59 -1.49 16.72
CA ILE A 326 -1.17 -2.16 15.55
C ILE A 326 -0.11 -2.13 14.45
N GLY A 327 0.60 -3.24 14.27
CA GLY A 327 1.66 -3.39 13.29
C GLY A 327 1.16 -3.88 11.94
N CYS A 328 1.57 -3.23 10.87
CA CYS A 328 1.10 -3.49 9.51
C CYS A 328 2.18 -3.27 8.46
N GLU A 329 1.87 -3.67 7.22
CA GLU A 329 2.59 -3.18 6.04
C GLU A 329 2.32 -1.68 5.81
N GLU A 330 3.17 -1.02 5.02
CA GLU A 330 3.25 0.43 4.88
C GLU A 330 1.90 1.09 4.53
N LEU A 331 1.31 1.78 5.50
CA LEU A 331 0.11 2.57 5.37
C LEU A 331 0.34 3.76 4.42
N PRO A 332 -0.69 4.12 3.64
CA PRO A 332 -0.82 5.45 3.07
C PRO A 332 -0.63 6.55 4.11
N VAL A 333 0.02 7.64 3.71
CA VAL A 333 0.20 8.85 4.54
C VAL A 333 -1.14 9.32 5.12
N GLY A 334 -2.19 9.38 4.29
CA GLY A 334 -3.53 9.79 4.74
C GLY A 334 -4.15 8.84 5.77
N ASP A 335 -3.88 7.54 5.63
CA ASP A 335 -4.39 6.51 6.54
C ASP A 335 -3.64 6.49 7.89
N VAL A 336 -2.37 6.89 7.92
CA VAL A 336 -1.65 7.12 9.20
C VAL A 336 -2.35 8.20 10.01
N VAL A 337 -2.60 9.36 9.38
CA VAL A 337 -3.25 10.51 10.06
C VAL A 337 -4.69 10.17 10.47
N SER A 338 -5.46 9.56 9.57
CA SER A 338 -6.84 9.14 9.84
C SER A 338 -6.91 8.06 10.94
N GLY A 339 -5.98 7.10 10.91
CA GLY A 339 -5.85 6.05 11.91
C GLY A 339 -5.56 6.60 13.31
N ILE A 340 -4.65 7.58 13.42
CA ILE A 340 -4.34 8.25 14.69
C ILE A 340 -5.58 8.93 15.28
N ASP A 341 -6.31 9.72 14.47
CA ASP A 341 -7.51 10.45 14.93
C ASP A 341 -8.64 9.49 15.34
N GLN A 342 -8.90 8.46 14.54
CA GLN A 342 -9.92 7.45 14.83
C GLN A 342 -9.59 6.64 16.08
N LEU A 343 -8.35 6.16 16.21
CA LEU A 343 -7.92 5.34 17.33
C LEU A 343 -8.06 6.10 18.65
N GLY A 344 -7.73 7.39 18.67
CA GLY A 344 -7.90 8.24 19.86
C GLY A 344 -9.37 8.40 20.28
N LYS A 345 -10.25 8.74 19.33
CA LYS A 345 -11.68 8.93 19.59
C LYS A 345 -12.36 7.62 20.04
N LEU A 346 -12.11 6.53 19.32
CA LEU A 346 -12.71 5.23 19.60
C LEU A 346 -12.19 4.65 20.91
N ALA A 347 -10.90 4.78 21.21
CA ALA A 347 -10.34 4.30 22.47
C ALA A 347 -10.94 5.05 23.67
N ALA A 348 -11.02 6.39 23.59
CA ALA A 348 -11.64 7.20 24.66
C ALA A 348 -13.12 6.81 24.88
N GLN A 349 -13.87 6.60 23.80
CA GLN A 349 -15.26 6.14 23.87
C GLN A 349 -15.36 4.76 24.51
N LEU A 350 -14.63 3.76 24.00
CA LEU A 350 -14.73 2.37 24.46
C LEU A 350 -14.26 2.20 25.92
N LEU A 351 -13.21 2.92 26.33
CA LEU A 351 -12.76 2.91 27.72
C LEU A 351 -13.79 3.58 28.65
N GLY A 352 -14.43 4.66 28.20
CA GLY A 352 -15.52 5.32 28.90
C GLY A 352 -16.75 4.41 29.07
N ASP A 353 -17.18 3.76 27.98
CA ASP A 353 -18.28 2.78 27.99
C ASP A 353 -17.97 1.58 28.88
N ALA A 354 -16.69 1.17 28.93
CA ALA A 354 -16.18 0.16 29.83
C ALA A 354 -15.97 0.66 31.27
N ARG A 355 -16.23 1.94 31.58
CA ARG A 355 -16.02 2.54 32.91
C ARG A 355 -14.61 2.36 33.46
N LEU A 356 -13.60 2.45 32.59
CA LEU A 356 -12.18 2.41 32.96
C LEU A 356 -11.62 3.83 32.92
N SER A 357 -11.33 4.39 34.10
CA SER A 357 -10.67 5.71 34.20
C SER A 357 -9.18 5.61 33.87
N TYR A 358 -8.62 6.69 33.33
CA TYR A 358 -7.20 6.84 33.04
C TYR A 358 -6.75 8.28 33.26
N ALA A 359 -5.43 8.50 33.37
CA ALA A 359 -4.87 9.84 33.57
C ALA A 359 -4.67 10.59 32.25
N ASP A 360 -4.18 9.91 31.22
CA ASP A 360 -3.92 10.49 29.89
C ASP A 360 -4.07 9.43 28.80
N LEU A 361 -4.39 9.86 27.58
CA LEU A 361 -4.53 9.01 26.40
C LEU A 361 -3.80 9.65 25.22
N GLN A 362 -2.77 8.97 24.74
CA GLN A 362 -1.91 9.44 23.67
C GLN A 362 -1.98 8.47 22.49
N VAL A 363 -2.07 9.03 21.29
CA VAL A 363 -2.05 8.25 20.04
C VAL A 363 -1.02 8.85 19.09
N THR A 364 -0.23 7.98 18.48
CA THR A 364 0.73 8.36 17.45
C THR A 364 0.88 7.26 16.40
N GLY A 365 1.69 7.48 15.38
CA GLY A 365 1.82 6.52 14.30
C GLY A 365 3.02 6.78 13.39
N THR A 366 3.34 5.75 12.63
CA THR A 366 4.34 5.72 11.56
C THR A 366 3.73 4.99 10.36
N PRO A 367 4.39 4.93 9.19
CA PRO A 367 3.90 4.12 8.06
C PRO A 367 3.57 2.68 8.42
N ARG A 368 4.24 2.07 9.43
CA ARG A 368 4.10 0.63 9.71
C ARG A 368 3.36 0.32 11.01
N ARG A 369 2.94 1.35 11.76
CA ARG A 369 2.29 1.15 13.07
C ARG A 369 1.40 2.30 13.49
N LEU A 370 0.27 1.96 14.10
CA LEU A 370 -0.56 2.88 14.88
C LEU A 370 -0.42 2.51 16.37
N ILE A 371 -0.25 3.50 17.23
CA ILE A 371 0.10 3.28 18.64
C ILE A 371 -0.88 4.03 19.53
N LEU A 372 -1.46 3.33 20.48
CA LEU A 372 -2.24 3.87 21.59
C LEU A 372 -1.48 3.61 22.89
N HIS A 373 -1.22 4.67 23.66
CA HIS A 373 -0.65 4.58 25.01
C HIS A 373 -1.58 5.31 25.98
N VAL A 374 -2.11 4.59 26.95
CA VAL A 374 -3.01 5.11 27.98
C VAL A 374 -2.29 5.03 29.33
N GLN A 375 -2.12 6.18 29.98
CA GLN A 375 -1.40 6.26 31.25
C GLN A 375 -2.32 6.02 32.43
N GLN A 376 -1.84 5.25 33.40
CA GLN A 376 -2.55 4.98 34.66
C GLN A 376 -3.99 4.50 34.44
N LEU A 377 -4.20 3.56 33.52
CA LEU A 377 -5.49 2.91 33.32
C LEU A 377 -5.88 2.13 34.58
N ALA A 378 -7.10 2.33 35.07
CA ALA A 378 -7.61 1.63 36.23
C ALA A 378 -7.57 0.10 36.04
N GLY A 379 -7.07 -0.62 37.03
CA GLY A 379 -7.01 -2.08 37.01
C GLY A 379 -8.37 -2.78 37.09
N THR A 380 -9.42 -2.06 37.44
CA THR A 380 -10.80 -2.55 37.57
C THR A 380 -11.78 -1.50 37.07
N GLN A 381 -12.89 -1.92 36.47
CA GLN A 381 -14.01 -1.02 36.19
C GLN A 381 -14.55 -0.42 37.49
N THR A 382 -15.09 0.79 37.41
CA THR A 382 -15.91 1.30 38.50
C THR A 382 -17.21 0.50 38.59
N ASP A 383 -17.66 0.25 39.82
CA ASP A 383 -18.98 -0.32 40.10
C ASP A 383 -20.08 0.55 39.47
N ASP A 384 -21.18 -0.10 39.07
CA ASP A 384 -22.35 0.56 38.49
C ASP A 384 -23.60 0.25 39.31
N GLU A 385 -24.56 1.17 39.31
CA GLU A 385 -25.86 1.01 39.98
C GLU A 385 -26.99 1.15 38.97
N LEU A 386 -27.54 0.01 38.52
CA LEU A 386 -28.69 0.02 37.63
C LEU A 386 -29.98 0.18 38.45
N VAL A 387 -30.70 1.27 38.19
CA VAL A 387 -31.95 1.59 38.89
C VAL A 387 -33.15 1.24 38.03
N PHE A 388 -33.91 0.22 38.43
CA PHE A 388 -35.10 -0.22 37.72
C PHE A 388 -36.36 0.23 38.43
N ARG A 389 -37.26 0.90 37.71
CA ARG A 389 -38.59 1.27 38.22
C ARG A 389 -39.53 0.06 38.24
N GLY A 390 -40.18 -0.13 39.37
CA GLY A 390 -41.15 -1.18 39.63
C GLY A 390 -42.57 -0.64 39.84
N PRO A 391 -43.46 -1.44 40.43
CA PRO A 391 -44.85 -1.06 40.66
C PRO A 391 -44.98 0.14 41.63
N PRO A 392 -46.13 0.84 41.63
CA PRO A 392 -46.43 1.88 42.63
C PRO A 392 -46.26 1.34 44.05
N ALA A 393 -45.74 2.17 44.96
CA ALA A 393 -45.47 1.79 46.35
C ALA A 393 -46.72 1.24 47.05
N SER A 394 -47.90 1.80 46.75
CA SER A 394 -49.21 1.37 47.25
C SER A 394 -49.62 -0.04 46.82
N ARG A 395 -49.00 -0.61 45.79
CA ARG A 395 -49.21 -2.01 45.34
C ARG A 395 -48.06 -2.92 45.71
N ALA A 396 -46.93 -2.35 46.11
CA ALA A 396 -45.70 -3.07 46.41
C ALA A 396 -45.60 -3.47 47.90
N PHE A 397 -46.20 -2.69 48.79
CA PHE A 397 -46.26 -2.99 50.23
C PHE A 397 -47.71 -3.06 50.70
N ASP A 398 -48.01 -3.98 51.62
CA ASP A 398 -49.33 -4.10 52.25
C ASP A 398 -49.49 -3.13 53.44
N ALA A 399 -50.65 -3.20 54.10
CA ALA A 399 -51.00 -2.31 55.22
C ALA A 399 -50.09 -2.48 56.45
N ASP A 400 -49.38 -3.62 56.57
CA ASP A 400 -48.43 -3.93 57.64
C ASP A 400 -46.98 -3.63 57.22
N GLY A 401 -46.77 -3.06 56.02
CA GLY A 401 -45.47 -2.71 55.48
C GLY A 401 -44.68 -3.88 54.89
N GLN A 402 -45.31 -5.05 54.68
CA GLN A 402 -44.66 -6.23 54.10
C GLN A 402 -44.73 -6.22 52.57
N ALA A 403 -43.69 -6.76 51.93
CA ALA A 403 -43.60 -6.80 50.47
C ALA A 403 -44.68 -7.74 49.88
N THR A 404 -45.51 -7.21 48.98
CA THR A 404 -46.55 -8.00 48.29
C THR A 404 -45.95 -8.95 47.26
N ALA A 405 -46.75 -9.89 46.75
CA ALA A 405 -46.34 -10.77 45.65
C ALA A 405 -45.82 -10.01 44.41
N ALA A 406 -46.34 -8.80 44.16
CA ALA A 406 -45.89 -7.94 43.07
C ALA A 406 -44.48 -7.38 43.32
N ALA A 407 -44.17 -6.93 44.54
CA ALA A 407 -42.83 -6.47 44.91
C ALA A 407 -41.82 -7.62 44.95
N ILE A 408 -42.22 -8.79 45.47
CA ILE A 408 -41.36 -9.98 45.52
C ILE A 408 -41.03 -10.48 44.09
N GLY A 409 -42.03 -10.54 43.21
CA GLY A 409 -41.84 -10.91 41.80
C GLY A 409 -40.93 -9.92 41.07
N PHE A 410 -41.14 -8.62 41.30
CA PHE A 410 -40.29 -7.57 40.73
C PHE A 410 -38.84 -7.66 41.22
N ALA A 411 -38.60 -7.77 42.53
CA ALA A 411 -37.28 -7.92 43.12
C ALA A 411 -36.54 -9.16 42.58
N ARG A 412 -37.23 -10.31 42.52
CA ARG A 412 -36.66 -11.55 41.97
C ARG A 412 -36.28 -11.40 40.51
N SER A 413 -37.11 -10.73 39.69
CA SER A 413 -36.80 -10.48 38.28
C SER A 413 -35.56 -9.60 38.05
N ARG A 414 -35.15 -8.84 39.07
CA ARG A 414 -33.97 -7.96 39.06
C ARG A 414 -32.81 -8.46 39.93
N GLY A 415 -32.93 -9.68 40.47
CA GLY A 415 -31.88 -10.30 41.27
C GLY A 415 -31.58 -9.61 42.61
N VAL A 416 -32.48 -8.77 43.13
CA VAL A 416 -32.32 -8.06 44.41
C VAL A 416 -33.23 -8.65 45.49
N ASN A 417 -32.86 -8.50 46.77
CA ASN A 417 -33.73 -8.92 47.87
C ASN A 417 -34.94 -7.97 47.97
N PRO A 418 -36.19 -8.46 48.13
CA PRO A 418 -37.36 -7.59 48.32
C PRO A 418 -37.23 -6.55 49.43
N ALA A 419 -36.42 -6.82 50.47
CA ALA A 419 -36.14 -5.87 51.55
C ALA A 419 -35.18 -4.73 51.16
N GLN A 420 -34.50 -4.83 50.01
CA GLN A 420 -33.57 -3.80 49.48
C GLN A 420 -34.24 -2.89 48.45
N LEU A 421 -35.55 -3.05 48.23
CA LEU A 421 -36.31 -2.20 47.34
C LEU A 421 -36.48 -0.79 47.93
N GLU A 422 -36.18 0.24 47.15
CA GLU A 422 -36.29 1.63 47.59
C GLU A 422 -37.58 2.27 47.10
N VAL A 423 -38.21 3.12 47.93
CA VAL A 423 -39.37 3.91 47.50
C VAL A 423 -38.91 5.31 47.13
N ARG A 424 -39.15 5.73 45.88
CA ARG A 424 -38.81 7.08 45.40
C ARG A 424 -40.02 7.75 44.74
N GLU A 425 -40.11 9.07 44.84
CA GLU A 425 -41.09 9.84 44.06
C GLU A 425 -40.61 9.99 42.60
N SER A 426 -41.50 9.71 41.65
CA SER A 426 -41.22 9.81 40.21
C SER A 426 -42.53 9.95 39.44
N ASP A 427 -42.59 10.89 38.47
CA ASP A 427 -43.76 11.20 37.63
C ASP A 427 -45.07 11.38 38.41
N GLY A 428 -45.06 12.18 39.49
CA GLY A 428 -46.27 12.52 40.25
C GLY A 428 -46.85 11.38 41.09
N GLY A 429 -46.08 10.32 41.36
CA GLY A 429 -46.45 9.25 42.30
C GLY A 429 -45.23 8.59 42.96
N THR A 430 -45.49 7.73 43.96
CA THR A 430 -44.45 6.95 44.66
C THR A 430 -44.33 5.57 44.05
N TYR A 431 -43.12 5.21 43.62
CA TYR A 431 -42.82 3.92 42.99
C TYR A 431 -41.70 3.21 43.73
N VAL A 432 -41.68 1.90 43.60
CA VAL A 432 -40.61 1.08 44.13
C VAL A 432 -39.51 0.91 43.08
N PHE A 433 -38.25 0.98 43.51
CA PHE A 433 -37.08 0.89 42.67
C PHE A 433 -36.18 -0.25 43.15
N ALA A 434 -35.67 -1.04 42.22
CA ALA A 434 -34.61 -2.02 42.47
C ALA A 434 -33.28 -1.39 42.06
N VAL A 435 -32.35 -1.28 43.00
CA VAL A 435 -30.97 -0.86 42.73
C VAL A 435 -30.11 -2.12 42.64
N GLN A 436 -29.67 -2.45 41.42
CA GLN A 436 -28.77 -3.57 41.18
C GLN A 436 -27.34 -3.04 41.12
N ARG A 437 -26.51 -3.42 42.09
CA ARG A 437 -25.07 -3.15 42.06
C ARG A 437 -24.38 -4.14 41.14
N VAL A 438 -23.72 -3.64 40.12
CA VAL A 438 -22.88 -4.42 39.22
C VAL A 438 -21.43 -4.17 39.62
N THR A 439 -20.81 -5.17 40.23
CA THR A 439 -19.38 -5.11 40.59
C THR A 439 -18.54 -5.02 39.32
N GLY A 440 -17.60 -4.08 39.31
CA GLY A 440 -16.67 -3.90 38.19
C GLY A 440 -15.79 -5.14 37.99
N LYS A 441 -15.50 -5.47 36.72
CA LYS A 441 -14.56 -6.54 36.39
C LYS A 441 -13.11 -6.01 36.33
N PRO A 442 -12.10 -6.87 36.50
CA PRO A 442 -10.71 -6.53 36.22
C PRO A 442 -10.55 -6.07 34.76
N ALA A 443 -9.71 -5.06 34.53
CA ALA A 443 -9.41 -4.56 33.19
C ALA A 443 -8.83 -5.66 32.30
N SER A 444 -8.03 -6.58 32.86
CA SER A 444 -7.47 -7.73 32.15
C SER A 444 -8.51 -8.69 31.55
N GLU A 445 -9.73 -8.72 32.08
CA GLU A 445 -10.83 -9.53 31.52
C GLU A 445 -11.59 -8.84 30.38
N ILE A 446 -11.47 -7.51 30.27
CA ILE A 446 -12.26 -6.70 29.32
C ILE A 446 -11.41 -6.28 28.13
N LEU A 447 -10.14 -5.98 28.39
CA LEU A 447 -9.23 -5.44 27.39
C LEU A 447 -9.07 -6.33 26.15
N PRO A 448 -8.99 -7.68 26.23
CA PRO A 448 -8.91 -8.51 25.02
C PRO A 448 -10.01 -8.22 24.00
N ASP A 449 -11.28 -8.26 24.44
CA ASP A 449 -12.43 -8.01 23.58
C ASP A 449 -12.52 -6.54 23.15
N LEU A 450 -12.23 -5.62 24.07
CA LEU A 450 -12.25 -4.18 23.80
C LEU A 450 -11.22 -3.79 22.73
N LEU A 451 -10.00 -4.34 22.79
CA LEU A 451 -8.96 -4.05 21.81
C LEU A 451 -9.30 -4.64 20.43
N VAL A 452 -9.89 -5.83 20.36
CA VAL A 452 -10.40 -6.38 19.10
C VAL A 452 -11.53 -5.51 18.54
N GLN A 453 -12.45 -5.06 19.38
CA GLN A 453 -13.52 -4.13 18.98
C GLN A 453 -12.94 -2.80 18.48
N LEU A 454 -11.91 -2.27 19.15
CA LEU A 454 -11.24 -1.04 18.75
C LEU A 454 -10.60 -1.17 17.36
N ILE A 455 -9.81 -2.22 17.13
CA ILE A 455 -9.12 -2.47 15.86
C ILE A 455 -10.14 -2.69 14.73
N SER A 456 -11.15 -3.52 14.97
CA SER A 456 -12.19 -3.83 13.98
C SER A 456 -13.16 -2.68 13.71
N SER A 457 -13.12 -1.59 14.50
CA SER A 457 -13.93 -0.38 14.30
C SER A 457 -13.25 0.69 13.46
N LEU A 458 -11.95 0.55 13.17
CA LEU A 458 -11.23 1.47 12.28
C LEU A 458 -11.78 1.40 10.85
N ARG A 459 -11.94 2.54 10.19
CA ARG A 459 -12.49 2.65 8.82
C ARG A 459 -11.56 3.50 7.96
N PHE A 460 -11.21 2.98 6.79
CA PHE A 460 -10.36 3.68 5.82
C PHE A 460 -11.11 3.84 4.50
N GLU A 461 -10.71 4.83 3.69
CA GLU A 461 -11.35 5.11 2.40
C GLU A 461 -11.24 3.92 1.46
N LYS A 462 -10.05 3.34 1.39
CA LYS A 462 -9.78 2.10 0.65
C LYS A 462 -9.28 1.05 1.64
N THR A 463 -9.78 -0.16 1.46
CA THR A 463 -9.35 -1.32 2.24
C THR A 463 -9.06 -2.47 1.31
N MET A 464 -8.20 -3.37 1.76
CA MET A 464 -7.93 -4.63 1.10
C MET A 464 -8.12 -5.78 2.07
N ARG A 465 -8.39 -6.95 1.49
CA ARG A 465 -8.30 -8.24 2.16
C ARG A 465 -6.94 -8.84 1.89
N TRP A 466 -6.45 -9.59 2.86
CA TRP A 466 -5.27 -10.43 2.78
C TRP A 466 -5.54 -11.69 3.60
N ALA A 467 -4.91 -12.80 3.23
CA ALA A 467 -5.29 -14.12 3.73
C ALA A 467 -6.81 -14.44 3.54
N SER A 468 -7.27 -15.55 4.11
CA SER A 468 -8.59 -16.14 3.85
C SER A 468 -9.62 -15.89 4.97
N GLU A 469 -9.51 -14.81 5.75
CA GLU A 469 -10.42 -14.53 6.88
C GLU A 469 -11.48 -13.45 6.58
N GLY A 470 -11.49 -12.88 5.36
CA GLY A 470 -12.46 -11.84 4.98
C GLY A 470 -12.31 -10.51 5.73
N VAL A 471 -11.27 -10.35 6.55
CA VAL A 471 -10.95 -9.08 7.22
C VAL A 471 -10.47 -8.07 6.18
N ALA A 472 -10.96 -6.85 6.29
CA ALA A 472 -10.53 -5.72 5.48
C ALA A 472 -9.93 -4.62 6.35
N PHE A 473 -8.80 -4.05 5.91
CA PHE A 473 -8.07 -2.96 6.57
C PHE A 473 -7.31 -2.17 5.49
N SER A 474 -6.73 -1.02 5.84
CA SER A 474 -5.94 -0.23 4.88
C SER A 474 -4.82 -1.07 4.26
N ARG A 475 -4.03 -1.76 5.09
CA ARG A 475 -2.93 -2.65 4.70
C ARG A 475 -2.85 -3.89 5.60
N PRO A 476 -2.21 -4.99 5.18
CA PRO A 476 -2.12 -6.21 5.97
C PRO A 476 -1.58 -5.99 7.37
N LEU A 477 -2.35 -6.45 8.38
CA LEU A 477 -1.92 -6.48 9.76
C LEU A 477 -0.96 -7.67 9.97
N ARG A 478 0.17 -7.43 10.63
CA ARG A 478 1.27 -8.40 10.74
C ARG A 478 1.66 -8.71 12.19
N TRP A 479 1.55 -7.76 13.11
CA TRP A 479 1.81 -8.01 14.53
C TRP A 479 0.98 -7.08 15.43
N PHE A 480 0.81 -7.48 16.70
CA PHE A 480 0.30 -6.60 17.73
C PHE A 480 1.21 -6.63 18.96
N VAL A 481 1.53 -5.47 19.51
CA VAL A 481 2.06 -5.36 20.87
C VAL A 481 0.93 -4.88 21.76
N ALA A 482 0.54 -5.67 22.76
CA ALA A 482 -0.54 -5.29 23.67
C ALA A 482 -0.14 -5.59 25.10
N LEU A 483 0.07 -4.55 25.91
CA LEU A 483 0.60 -4.66 27.28
C LEU A 483 -0.24 -3.85 28.26
N LEU A 484 -0.49 -4.38 29.46
CA LEU A 484 -0.96 -3.65 30.64
C LEU A 484 0.13 -3.73 31.71
N GLY A 485 0.86 -2.63 31.93
CA GLY A 485 2.12 -2.67 32.65
C GLY A 485 3.13 -3.53 31.90
N ASP A 486 3.60 -4.62 32.52
CA ASP A 486 4.51 -5.61 31.94
C ASP A 486 3.80 -6.90 31.46
N GLN A 487 2.48 -6.98 31.65
CA GLN A 487 1.67 -8.14 31.30
C GLN A 487 1.16 -8.02 29.86
N VAL A 488 1.29 -9.08 29.06
CA VAL A 488 0.71 -9.14 27.71
C VAL A 488 -0.82 -9.24 27.81
N ILE A 489 -1.55 -8.61 26.90
CA ILE A 489 -3.01 -8.75 26.76
C ILE A 489 -3.29 -9.65 25.54
N PRO A 490 -3.71 -10.92 25.71
CA PRO A 490 -3.80 -11.92 24.66
C PRO A 490 -5.09 -11.73 23.88
N PHE A 491 -4.95 -11.49 22.59
CA PHE A 491 -6.02 -11.57 21.62
C PHE A 491 -5.45 -11.97 20.27
N SER A 492 -6.34 -12.34 19.36
CA SER A 492 -5.99 -12.66 17.97
C SER A 492 -6.95 -11.92 17.05
N TYR A 493 -6.43 -11.38 15.95
CA TYR A 493 -7.23 -10.71 14.94
C TYR A 493 -6.49 -10.74 13.58
N ALA A 494 -7.21 -11.05 12.50
CA ALA A 494 -6.68 -11.07 11.13
C ALA A 494 -5.39 -11.92 10.96
N ASN A 495 -5.40 -13.15 11.50
CA ASN A 495 -4.24 -14.07 11.58
C ASN A 495 -2.99 -13.56 12.33
N ALA A 496 -3.08 -12.45 13.07
CA ALA A 496 -2.01 -11.97 13.95
C ALA A 496 -2.40 -12.13 15.43
N HIS A 497 -1.39 -12.39 16.26
CA HIS A 497 -1.53 -12.57 17.71
C HIS A 497 -0.84 -11.42 18.45
N SER A 498 -1.44 -10.99 19.54
CA SER A 498 -0.80 -10.02 20.42
C SER A 498 0.33 -10.62 21.24
N GLY A 499 1.35 -9.80 21.48
CA GLY A 499 2.51 -10.17 22.26
C GLY A 499 3.25 -8.95 22.77
N ARG A 500 4.56 -9.11 22.93
CA ARG A 500 5.50 -8.06 23.37
C ARG A 500 6.56 -7.71 22.32
N ILE A 501 6.47 -8.32 21.14
CA ILE A 501 7.48 -8.19 20.09
C ILE A 501 6.98 -7.21 19.05
N SER A 502 7.68 -6.09 18.93
CA SER A 502 7.55 -5.14 17.82
C SER A 502 8.57 -5.46 16.72
N GLN A 503 8.48 -4.74 15.60
CA GLN A 503 9.36 -4.92 14.44
C GLN A 503 10.19 -3.67 14.17
N GLY A 504 11.49 -3.88 13.92
CA GLY A 504 12.45 -2.85 13.53
C GLY A 504 12.33 -2.40 12.07
N LEU A 505 13.28 -1.58 11.60
CA LEU A 505 13.31 -1.06 10.23
C LEU A 505 13.53 -2.16 9.18
N ARG A 506 12.84 -2.07 8.03
CA ARG A 506 12.97 -3.05 6.94
C ARG A 506 14.37 -3.11 6.33
N SER A 507 15.07 -1.98 6.28
CA SER A 507 16.46 -1.91 5.79
C SER A 507 17.43 -2.78 6.61
N LEU A 508 17.05 -3.14 7.84
CA LEU A 508 17.83 -3.98 8.75
C LEU A 508 17.23 -5.37 8.94
N ASP A 509 16.41 -5.83 7.99
CA ASP A 509 15.66 -7.09 8.04
C ASP A 509 14.60 -7.13 9.14
N SER A 510 14.05 -5.97 9.51
CA SER A 510 13.02 -5.83 10.56
C SER A 510 13.34 -6.65 11.81
N PRO A 511 14.43 -6.34 12.54
CA PRO A 511 14.80 -7.12 13.71
C PRO A 511 13.68 -7.10 14.74
N ALA A 512 13.45 -8.23 15.41
CA ALA A 512 12.48 -8.34 16.49
C ALA A 512 12.91 -7.44 17.67
N ILE A 513 11.99 -6.62 18.17
CA ILE A 513 12.22 -5.71 19.30
C ILE A 513 11.33 -6.14 20.46
N GLU A 514 11.93 -6.59 21.57
CA GLU A 514 11.17 -6.91 22.77
C GLU A 514 10.82 -5.65 23.58
N VAL A 515 9.54 -5.46 23.85
CA VAL A 515 9.00 -4.39 24.70
C VAL A 515 8.71 -4.97 26.09
N PRO A 516 9.52 -4.66 27.13
CA PRO A 516 9.39 -5.30 28.42
C PRO A 516 8.15 -4.85 29.21
N ALA A 517 7.69 -3.61 28.99
CA ALA A 517 6.51 -3.02 29.62
C ALA A 517 5.97 -1.85 28.78
N ALA A 518 4.68 -1.54 28.92
CA ALA A 518 3.98 -0.46 28.24
C ALA A 518 4.71 0.89 28.36
N GLY A 519 5.09 1.28 29.57
CA GLY A 519 5.78 2.55 29.82
C GLY A 519 7.22 2.63 29.27
N ALA A 520 7.82 1.50 28.86
CA ALA A 520 9.16 1.47 28.28
C ALA A 520 9.17 1.63 26.74
N TYR A 521 7.99 1.55 26.10
CA TYR A 521 7.85 1.44 24.65
C TYR A 521 8.61 2.51 23.87
N SER A 522 8.31 3.80 24.10
CA SER A 522 8.93 4.90 23.35
C SER A 522 10.46 4.89 23.45
N THR A 523 11.01 4.58 24.63
CA THR A 523 12.45 4.49 24.86
C THR A 523 13.07 3.32 24.09
N VAL A 524 12.43 2.15 24.12
CA VAL A 524 12.89 0.95 23.41
C VAL A 524 12.86 1.16 21.90
N MET A 525 11.79 1.77 21.37
CA MET A 525 11.70 2.07 19.94
C MET A 525 12.77 3.06 19.49
N ALA A 526 13.00 4.13 20.27
CA ALA A 526 14.04 5.12 19.98
C ALA A 526 15.46 4.51 20.01
N GLN A 527 15.75 3.60 20.94
CA GLN A 527 17.03 2.86 20.99
C GLN A 527 17.27 1.98 19.75
N ASN A 528 16.19 1.57 19.07
CA ASN A 528 16.23 0.82 17.82
C ASN A 528 16.04 1.73 16.58
N GLY A 529 16.24 3.04 16.74
CA GLY A 529 16.20 4.01 15.63
C GLY A 529 14.80 4.45 15.19
N ILE A 530 13.72 3.99 15.85
CA ILE A 530 12.35 4.30 15.43
C ILE A 530 11.81 5.48 16.24
N ILE A 531 11.53 6.59 15.57
CA ILE A 531 10.93 7.78 16.17
C ILE A 531 9.42 7.66 16.06
N VAL A 532 8.78 7.07 17.06
CA VAL A 532 7.32 6.81 17.04
C VAL A 532 6.49 8.09 17.17
N ASN A 533 6.96 9.09 17.92
CA ASN A 533 6.24 10.34 18.12
C ASN A 533 6.28 11.19 16.83
N ARG A 534 5.12 11.34 16.21
CA ARG A 534 4.95 12.09 14.95
C ARG A 534 5.43 13.54 15.04
N ASP A 535 5.18 14.26 16.14
CA ASP A 535 5.58 15.66 16.28
C ASP A 535 7.10 15.82 16.44
N GLU A 536 7.74 14.91 17.18
CA GLU A 536 9.20 14.85 17.28
C GLU A 536 9.82 14.54 15.92
N ARG A 537 9.28 13.54 15.21
CA ARG A 537 9.73 13.18 13.86
C ARG A 537 9.58 14.35 12.89
N ARG A 538 8.45 15.04 12.90
CA ARG A 538 8.19 16.23 12.08
C ARG A 538 9.19 17.36 12.33
N LYS A 539 9.49 17.65 13.60
CA LYS A 539 10.48 18.67 14.00
C LYS A 539 11.86 18.29 13.48
N LEU A 540 12.23 17.01 13.59
CA LEU A 540 13.53 16.52 13.11
C LEU A 540 13.64 16.64 11.59
N VAL A 541 12.61 16.24 10.83
CA VAL A 541 12.58 16.41 9.37
C VAL A 541 12.78 17.88 9.02
N LEU A 542 11.98 18.77 9.60
CA LEU A 542 12.08 20.22 9.34
C LEU A 542 13.47 20.77 9.66
N GLN A 543 14.06 20.37 10.79
CA GLN A 543 15.40 20.79 11.17
C GLN A 543 16.43 20.35 10.11
N GLN A 544 16.45 19.05 9.76
CA GLN A 544 17.41 18.51 8.81
C GLN A 544 17.30 19.17 7.42
N VAL A 545 16.09 19.33 6.88
CA VAL A 545 15.91 19.95 5.56
C VAL A 545 16.25 21.45 5.57
N THR A 546 15.97 22.15 6.67
CA THR A 546 16.32 23.58 6.80
C THR A 546 17.83 23.77 6.85
N ASP A 547 18.53 22.96 7.64
CA ASP A 547 19.99 23.01 7.76
C ASP A 547 20.68 22.70 6.43
N LEU A 548 20.20 21.68 5.70
CA LEU A 548 20.74 21.33 4.39
C LEU A 548 20.47 22.43 3.34
N ALA A 549 19.28 23.03 3.32
CA ALA A 549 18.98 24.13 2.42
C ALA A 549 19.87 25.34 2.70
N ALA A 550 20.07 25.68 3.97
CA ALA A 550 20.98 26.75 4.38
C ALA A 550 22.43 26.48 3.96
N SER A 551 22.88 25.22 4.07
CA SER A 551 24.21 24.81 3.60
C SER A 551 24.42 24.98 2.08
N ALA A 552 23.33 24.93 1.31
CA ALA A 552 23.31 25.19 -0.13
C ALA A 552 23.09 26.68 -0.49
N GLY A 553 23.05 27.57 0.50
CA GLY A 553 22.82 29.01 0.31
C GLY A 553 21.37 29.40 0.04
N GLY A 554 20.41 28.52 0.31
CA GLY A 554 18.99 28.75 0.10
C GLY A 554 18.13 28.43 1.33
N ALA A 555 16.83 28.33 1.10
CA ALA A 555 15.82 27.91 2.05
C ALA A 555 14.83 26.97 1.36
N ILE A 556 14.08 26.20 2.14
CA ILE A 556 12.91 25.50 1.63
C ILE A 556 11.69 26.43 1.64
N PRO A 557 10.81 26.39 0.62
CA PRO A 557 9.53 27.08 0.69
C PRO A 557 8.68 26.58 1.87
N ASN A 558 7.78 27.43 2.39
CA ASN A 558 6.88 27.03 3.47
C ASN A 558 5.81 26.05 2.96
N GLU A 559 6.11 24.75 3.05
CA GLU A 559 5.31 23.67 2.46
C GLU A 559 4.89 22.67 3.55
N THR A 560 3.95 23.08 4.39
CA THR A 560 3.52 22.26 5.54
C THR A 560 2.95 20.91 5.12
N ALA A 561 2.21 20.85 4.00
CA ALA A 561 1.62 19.61 3.50
C ALA A 561 2.68 18.59 3.08
N LEU A 562 3.73 19.02 2.37
CA LEU A 562 4.83 18.14 1.97
C LEU A 562 5.63 17.67 3.19
N LEU A 563 5.88 18.57 4.16
CA LEU A 563 6.55 18.21 5.40
C LEU A 563 5.76 17.13 6.17
N ASP A 564 4.45 17.27 6.25
CA ASP A 564 3.57 16.30 6.90
C ASP A 564 3.58 14.96 6.13
N GLU A 565 3.47 15.01 4.79
CA GLU A 565 3.55 13.81 3.94
C GLU A 565 4.85 13.05 4.14
N VAL A 566 6.00 13.73 4.06
CA VAL A 566 7.32 13.10 4.26
C VAL A 566 7.49 12.56 5.68
N THR A 567 6.97 13.27 6.69
CA THR A 567 7.00 12.81 8.09
C THR A 567 6.29 11.47 8.25
N ASP A 568 5.20 11.26 7.53
CA ASP A 568 4.39 10.05 7.60
C ASP A 568 4.79 8.98 6.57
N LEU A 569 5.89 9.20 5.83
CA LEU A 569 6.55 8.21 4.95
C LEU A 569 7.76 7.53 5.60
N VAL A 570 8.24 8.04 6.76
CA VAL A 570 9.48 7.56 7.39
C VAL A 570 9.29 7.27 8.87
N GLU A 571 10.10 6.37 9.41
CA GLU A 571 10.21 6.06 10.84
C GLU A 571 11.49 6.66 11.45
N GLN A 572 12.57 6.75 10.65
CA GLN A 572 13.85 7.34 11.01
C GLN A 572 14.33 8.27 9.88
N PRO A 573 14.06 9.59 9.97
CA PRO A 573 14.36 10.51 8.87
C PRO A 573 15.86 10.75 8.71
N ALA A 574 16.35 10.60 7.48
CA ALA A 574 17.70 10.95 7.07
C ALA A 574 17.66 11.85 5.82
N ALA A 575 17.71 13.16 6.01
CA ALA A 575 17.70 14.11 4.90
C ALA A 575 19.02 14.13 4.12
N ILE A 576 18.93 14.23 2.80
CA ILE A 576 20.06 14.20 1.86
C ILE A 576 19.88 15.32 0.84
N LEU A 577 20.87 16.20 0.76
CA LEU A 577 20.97 17.22 -0.29
C LEU A 577 21.42 16.56 -1.60
N GLY A 578 20.67 16.79 -2.67
CA GLY A 578 21.01 16.43 -4.04
C GLY A 578 21.07 17.65 -4.95
N HIS A 579 21.64 17.48 -6.14
CA HIS A 579 21.75 18.53 -7.15
C HIS A 579 21.30 18.06 -8.54
N PHE A 580 20.96 19.00 -9.41
CA PHE A 580 20.65 18.73 -10.81
C PHE A 580 21.37 19.73 -11.72
N GLU A 581 21.49 19.42 -13.00
CA GLU A 581 22.21 20.28 -13.94
C GLU A 581 21.54 21.65 -14.13
N GLU A 582 22.32 22.74 -14.03
CA GLU A 582 21.83 24.12 -14.14
C GLU A 582 21.05 24.41 -15.43
N ARG A 583 21.36 23.70 -16.53
CA ARG A 583 20.61 23.82 -17.80
C ARG A 583 19.10 23.60 -17.66
N PHE A 584 18.67 22.83 -16.66
CA PHE A 584 17.25 22.59 -16.45
C PHE A 584 16.52 23.81 -15.86
N LEU A 585 17.24 24.79 -15.32
CA LEU A 585 16.67 26.07 -14.87
C LEU A 585 16.12 26.90 -16.04
N ASP A 586 16.43 26.55 -17.30
CA ASP A 586 15.78 27.12 -18.49
C ASP A 586 14.31 26.69 -18.64
N LEU A 587 13.89 25.62 -17.95
CA LEU A 587 12.49 25.18 -17.88
C LEU A 587 11.70 26.03 -16.87
N PRO A 588 10.37 26.17 -17.05
CA PRO A 588 9.54 26.88 -16.08
C PRO A 588 9.67 26.27 -14.66
N ALA A 589 9.93 27.11 -13.66
CA ALA A 589 10.13 26.67 -12.28
C ALA A 589 8.95 25.85 -11.73
N ASP A 590 7.72 26.13 -12.14
CA ASP A 590 6.53 25.36 -11.75
C ASP A 590 6.57 23.91 -12.25
N VAL A 591 7.14 23.66 -13.43
CA VAL A 591 7.32 22.30 -13.96
C VAL A 591 8.31 21.54 -13.08
N LEU A 592 9.44 22.18 -12.76
CA LEU A 592 10.51 21.59 -11.95
C LEU A 592 10.04 21.30 -10.52
N THR A 593 9.46 22.29 -9.86
CA THR A 593 8.97 22.16 -8.48
C THR A 593 7.79 21.19 -8.37
N THR A 594 6.91 21.11 -9.37
CA THR A 594 5.84 20.11 -9.40
C THR A 594 6.41 18.69 -9.48
N VAL A 595 7.42 18.47 -10.31
CA VAL A 595 8.12 17.18 -10.41
C VAL A 595 8.76 16.79 -9.08
N MET A 596 9.50 17.71 -8.45
CA MET A 596 10.11 17.46 -7.14
C MET A 596 9.07 17.15 -6.07
N LYS A 597 8.05 18.01 -5.92
CA LYS A 597 7.10 17.93 -4.81
C LYS A 597 6.11 16.79 -4.98
N LYS A 598 5.39 16.75 -6.10
CA LYS A 598 4.27 15.81 -6.29
C LYS A 598 4.72 14.40 -6.64
N HIS A 599 5.73 14.27 -7.49
CA HIS A 599 6.13 12.97 -8.03
C HIS A 599 7.28 12.33 -7.26
N GLN A 600 7.99 13.08 -6.43
CA GLN A 600 9.21 12.61 -5.76
C GLN A 600 9.26 12.93 -4.25
N ARG A 601 8.37 13.81 -3.76
CA ARG A 601 8.31 14.24 -2.35
C ARG A 601 9.62 14.89 -1.89
N TYR A 602 10.27 15.61 -2.80
CA TYR A 602 11.49 16.37 -2.53
C TYR A 602 11.16 17.82 -2.19
N PHE A 603 11.98 18.39 -1.31
CA PHE A 603 11.94 19.81 -0.99
C PHE A 603 12.80 20.57 -2.00
N PRO A 604 12.22 21.44 -2.84
CA PRO A 604 13.02 22.32 -3.68
C PRO A 604 13.78 23.34 -2.83
N VAL A 605 14.99 23.71 -3.24
CA VAL A 605 15.77 24.76 -2.57
C VAL A 605 15.64 26.06 -3.37
N VAL A 606 15.21 27.13 -2.72
CA VAL A 606 15.08 28.46 -3.32
C VAL A 606 16.07 29.44 -2.71
N GLY A 607 16.60 30.35 -3.51
CA GLY A 607 17.54 31.37 -3.06
C GLY A 607 16.87 32.46 -2.23
N ASN A 608 17.64 33.10 -1.36
CA ASN A 608 17.17 34.09 -0.39
C ASN A 608 16.83 35.49 -0.99
N LEU A 609 16.88 35.65 -2.31
CA LEU A 609 16.64 36.92 -2.99
C LEU A 609 15.17 37.03 -3.39
N VAL A 610 14.46 37.98 -2.77
CA VAL A 610 13.12 38.41 -3.20
C VAL A 610 13.30 39.50 -4.25
N ASP A 611 13.11 39.15 -5.52
CA ASP A 611 13.12 40.14 -6.59
C ASP A 611 11.78 40.89 -6.59
N ARG A 612 11.81 42.18 -6.25
CA ARG A 612 10.62 43.03 -5.99
C ARG A 612 9.71 43.24 -7.20
N GLU A 613 10.15 42.91 -8.41
CA GLU A 613 9.30 43.00 -9.61
C GLU A 613 8.38 41.78 -9.78
N THR A 614 8.75 40.62 -9.22
CA THR A 614 8.00 39.37 -9.39
C THR A 614 6.76 39.24 -8.51
N GLU A 615 6.64 40.06 -7.45
CA GLU A 615 5.47 40.09 -6.57
C GLU A 615 4.17 40.49 -7.29
N LYS A 616 4.24 41.17 -8.44
CA LYS A 616 3.05 41.67 -9.15
C LYS A 616 2.28 40.61 -9.93
N LEU A 617 2.80 39.38 -10.06
CA LEU A 617 2.19 38.32 -10.86
C LEU A 617 1.85 37.05 -10.07
N GLY A 618 1.67 37.11 -8.75
CA GLY A 618 1.04 36.01 -7.98
C GLY A 618 1.71 34.62 -8.02
N ASN A 619 2.93 34.49 -8.56
CA ASN A 619 3.65 33.23 -8.71
C ASN A 619 4.85 33.14 -7.74
N LEU A 620 5.17 31.90 -7.37
CA LEU A 620 6.23 31.42 -6.46
C LEU A 620 7.63 32.03 -6.72
N PRO A 621 8.57 31.98 -5.74
CA PRO A 621 9.87 32.66 -5.80
C PRO A 621 10.67 32.28 -7.04
N THR A 622 11.05 33.31 -7.81
CA THR A 622 11.75 33.26 -9.10
C THR A 622 13.19 32.74 -9.05
N ASN A 623 13.69 32.33 -7.88
CA ASN A 623 15.09 31.96 -7.69
C ASN A 623 15.21 30.50 -7.22
N LEU A 624 14.77 29.55 -8.04
CA LEU A 624 15.03 28.12 -7.81
C LEU A 624 16.54 27.86 -7.95
N LEU A 625 17.15 27.27 -6.93
CA LEU A 625 18.55 26.83 -7.00
C LEU A 625 18.62 25.41 -7.59
N PRO A 626 19.77 24.97 -8.16
CA PRO A 626 19.94 23.65 -8.74
C PRO A 626 20.06 22.52 -7.69
N TYR A 627 19.32 22.63 -6.58
CA TYR A 627 19.36 21.73 -5.44
C TYR A 627 17.95 21.29 -5.02
N PHE A 628 17.88 20.09 -4.47
CA PHE A 628 16.71 19.55 -3.81
C PHE A 628 17.13 18.74 -2.59
N ILE A 629 16.19 18.48 -1.69
CA ILE A 629 16.43 17.64 -0.52
C ILE A 629 15.41 16.50 -0.51
N THR A 630 15.91 15.27 -0.44
CA THR A 630 15.12 14.05 -0.20
C THR A 630 15.30 13.60 1.25
N VAL A 631 14.37 12.83 1.80
CA VAL A 631 14.42 12.34 3.18
C VAL A 631 14.25 10.84 3.20
N ALA A 632 15.35 10.09 3.32
CA ALA A 632 15.38 8.63 3.39
C ALA A 632 14.83 8.08 4.70
N ASN A 633 14.48 6.79 4.70
CA ASN A 633 13.97 6.09 5.88
C ASN A 633 14.98 5.06 6.42
N GLY A 634 15.68 5.42 7.49
CA GLY A 634 16.57 4.51 8.21
C GLY A 634 18.06 4.82 8.09
N GLU A 635 18.80 4.39 9.11
CA GLU A 635 20.26 4.25 9.07
C GLU A 635 20.67 2.84 9.55
N PRO A 636 21.84 2.30 9.13
CA PRO A 636 22.75 2.85 8.14
C PRO A 636 22.19 2.89 6.71
N LEU A 637 22.65 3.87 5.94
CA LEU A 637 22.52 3.97 4.47
C LEU A 637 23.80 4.59 3.89
N ASP A 638 24.03 4.43 2.60
CA ASP A 638 25.12 5.13 1.90
C ASP A 638 24.56 6.41 1.25
N ALA A 639 24.75 7.54 1.93
CA ALA A 639 24.19 8.82 1.49
C ALA A 639 24.66 9.25 0.09
N ALA A 640 25.85 8.82 -0.36
CA ALA A 640 26.34 9.15 -1.69
C ALA A 640 25.61 8.33 -2.77
N VAL A 641 25.35 7.06 -2.49
CA VAL A 641 24.59 6.16 -3.36
C VAL A 641 23.13 6.61 -3.45
N VAL A 642 22.48 6.87 -2.32
CA VAL A 642 21.10 7.38 -2.28
C VAL A 642 21.00 8.71 -3.02
N ARG A 643 21.93 9.64 -2.79
CA ARG A 643 22.01 10.91 -3.53
C ARG A 643 22.07 10.66 -5.04
N ALA A 644 23.01 9.84 -5.50
CA ALA A 644 23.21 9.59 -6.93
C ALA A 644 21.95 8.99 -7.60
N GLY A 645 21.24 8.09 -6.93
CA GLY A 645 19.97 7.54 -7.41
C GLY A 645 18.90 8.61 -7.58
N ASN A 646 18.68 9.42 -6.54
CA ASN A 646 17.65 10.47 -6.55
C ASN A 646 17.97 11.55 -7.63
N GLU A 647 19.25 11.89 -7.81
CA GLU A 647 19.71 12.81 -8.87
C GLU A 647 19.50 12.22 -10.27
N GLY A 648 19.70 10.91 -10.44
CA GLY A 648 19.38 10.17 -11.66
C GLY A 648 17.92 10.31 -12.06
N VAL A 649 17.02 10.16 -11.09
CA VAL A 649 15.57 10.25 -11.30
C VAL A 649 15.15 11.65 -11.70
N ILE A 650 15.66 12.68 -11.01
CA ILE A 650 15.36 14.08 -11.34
C ILE A 650 15.85 14.42 -12.74
N ARG A 651 17.07 14.03 -13.10
CA ARG A 651 17.61 14.21 -14.44
C ARG A 651 16.71 13.58 -15.50
N ALA A 652 16.29 12.34 -15.29
CA ALA A 652 15.42 11.62 -16.23
C ALA A 652 14.08 12.36 -16.42
N ARG A 653 13.43 12.78 -15.33
CA ARG A 653 12.15 13.50 -15.39
C ARG A 653 12.29 14.89 -16.02
N TYR A 654 13.38 15.61 -15.75
CA TYR A 654 13.62 16.91 -16.37
C TYR A 654 14.00 16.80 -17.85
N SER A 655 14.71 15.75 -18.25
CA SER A 655 14.94 15.45 -19.67
C SER A 655 13.63 15.17 -20.40
N ASP A 656 12.69 14.43 -19.79
CA ASP A 656 11.36 14.20 -20.37
C ASP A 656 10.56 15.50 -20.50
N ALA A 657 10.54 16.31 -19.44
CA ALA A 657 9.90 17.63 -19.46
C ALA A 657 10.50 18.54 -20.54
N ALA A 658 11.84 18.56 -20.68
CA ALA A 658 12.52 19.31 -21.72
C ALA A 658 12.14 18.84 -23.12
N PHE A 659 12.07 17.51 -23.34
CA PHE A 659 11.66 16.93 -24.62
C PHE A 659 10.26 17.40 -25.03
N PHE A 660 9.27 17.33 -24.11
CA PHE A 660 7.91 17.79 -24.40
C PHE A 660 7.85 19.29 -24.67
N VAL A 661 8.52 20.10 -23.83
CA VAL A 661 8.55 21.55 -24.03
C VAL A 661 9.21 21.92 -25.36
N GLU A 662 10.29 21.25 -25.75
CA GLU A 662 10.94 21.47 -27.03
C GLU A 662 10.04 21.06 -28.19
N HIS A 663 9.44 19.88 -28.11
CA HIS A 663 8.53 19.35 -29.13
C HIS A 663 7.31 20.27 -29.33
N ASP A 664 6.68 20.71 -28.24
CA ASP A 664 5.52 21.61 -28.28
C ASP A 664 5.90 22.98 -28.86
N ARG A 665 7.14 23.45 -28.63
CA ARG A 665 7.65 24.69 -29.21
C ARG A 665 7.98 24.60 -30.71
N ARG A 666 8.01 23.40 -31.30
CA ARG A 666 8.24 23.24 -32.76
C ARG A 666 7.04 23.68 -33.60
N GLN A 667 5.83 23.68 -33.03
CA GLN A 667 4.62 24.14 -33.71
C GLN A 667 4.12 25.44 -33.07
N SER A 668 3.73 26.42 -33.87
CA SER A 668 3.12 27.64 -33.34
C SER A 668 1.72 27.34 -32.80
N LEU A 669 1.30 28.02 -31.73
CA LEU A 669 -0.08 27.90 -31.22
C LEU A 669 -1.13 28.19 -32.32
N GLU A 670 -0.82 29.12 -33.23
CA GLU A 670 -1.67 29.45 -34.38
C GLU A 670 -1.94 28.26 -35.29
N SER A 671 -0.96 27.35 -35.45
CA SER A 671 -1.11 26.14 -36.27
C SER A 671 -2.13 25.14 -35.73
N PHE A 672 -2.52 25.24 -34.45
CA PHE A 672 -3.58 24.44 -33.86
C PHE A 672 -4.98 25.02 -34.10
N THR A 673 -5.11 26.30 -34.49
CA THR A 673 -6.41 26.97 -34.69
C THR A 673 -7.31 26.24 -35.69
N PRO A 674 -6.83 25.78 -36.87
CA PRO A 674 -7.66 25.01 -37.80
C PRO A 674 -8.14 23.68 -37.23
N ARG A 675 -7.39 23.08 -36.29
CA ARG A 675 -7.75 21.82 -35.63
C ARG A 675 -8.89 21.99 -34.64
N LEU A 676 -9.15 23.20 -34.15
CA LEU A 676 -10.31 23.45 -33.28
C LEU A 676 -11.64 23.17 -33.99
N ALA A 677 -11.70 23.33 -35.32
CA ALA A 677 -12.86 22.95 -36.12
C ALA A 677 -13.08 21.43 -36.22
N THR A 678 -12.11 20.61 -35.78
CA THR A 678 -12.20 19.14 -35.73
C THR A 678 -12.65 18.60 -34.38
N LEU A 679 -12.75 19.47 -33.37
CA LEU A 679 -13.35 19.13 -32.08
C LEU A 679 -14.87 19.20 -32.23
N THR A 680 -15.52 18.04 -32.34
CA THR A 680 -16.99 17.88 -32.30
C THR A 680 -17.51 17.85 -30.88
#